data_AF-A0A1Q5X9L6-F1
#
_entry.id   AF-A0A1Q5X9L6-F1
#
_cell.length_a   1.000
_cell.length_b   1.000
_cell.length_c   1.000
_cell.angle_alpha   90.00
_cell.angle_beta   90.00
_cell.angle_gamma   90.00
#
_symmetry.space_group_name_H-M   'P 1'
#
loop_
_entity.id
_entity.type
_entity.pdbx_description
1 polymer ?
#
loop_
_entity_poly.entity_id
_entity_poly.type
_entity_poly.pdbx_seq_one_letter_code
_entity_poly.pdbx_strand_id
1 'polypeptide(L)'
;MSRINGDQGLVMHWAFDEGTGASTLESVSEVRDDIQYVFNQAEFTEQSGPQWRPGVAGNGLLFDGYSTSIVHSVNEEDTQHDQESTSALSIGVWVAPRFYDWGYEGKLTAIVNRHHMERKQGYLLGMFRHGSWSFQVGLEGGDWRELWSPDGHELPKNEWSYVNAVFDGTLGTIKLYLNGSEIASTDLPSGSRLAEAFGTDLLIGKNNHSSMLAGVFSLQMFSGIIDELKIYNRALSAEEVAASYQHVLDSAHGGVHPHVPYDEIKLDRTPLLTDQHRPQYHVSPPAHWMNEPHAPIYFDGQYHLFYQHNPLGPFFYHIHWGHWVSKDLVHWRDLPVALAPAKDQLAPDGIWSGSATYDADGLPVLFFTAGNDSASPNQSVALARSTYAQDGDPDLVHWVKHPEPLIVQKQGIGAFGDFRDPFVWKDDDGWFALVGSGIEGEGGAALGFASQDMLNWTYKGPFYQADIQKYPYLGPIWELPVLLPLGTDKQGQHKHLLLVSPVGMGADVEVFYWIGQLDTHNLSFLPDQEEPELIDVGDFHFTGPSGMVDPKTGRKIIFTIAQGDRTSELEYQSGWAHNGGLPLSVFLREDGRLGIEPIQELQSLRGTQRLSIRDNSLAEANLSLKDVRGDMLEIQVELEPRHTTQLGIKVRCTPDGDEETLLYYDFNEAKLWVDRTKTTRHPGEKCSGVQGGKLELLGENLKLHIYLDRSMVEAYANGLKSLTTRVYPSRKDALGLEIWGDGEPLIKSMEIWNMQSIW
;
A
#
# COMPACT_ATOMS: atom_id res chain seq x y z
N MET A 1 52.23 7.91 1.11
CA MET A 1 51.15 8.18 0.14
C MET A 1 51.51 7.45 -1.16
N SER A 2 51.35 6.12 -1.19
CA SER A 2 51.42 5.37 -2.45
C SER A 2 50.06 5.51 -3.13
N ARG A 3 50.05 5.85 -4.42
CA ARG A 3 48.84 5.78 -5.24
C ARG A 3 48.36 4.33 -5.18
N ILE A 4 47.14 4.11 -4.69
CA ILE A 4 46.47 2.82 -4.83
C ILE A 4 46.34 2.59 -6.34
N ASN A 5 46.68 1.39 -6.81
CA ASN A 5 46.53 0.95 -8.21
C ASN A 5 45.05 0.76 -8.60
N GLY A 6 44.14 1.48 -7.91
CA GLY A 6 42.71 1.16 -7.78
C GLY A 6 41.90 1.38 -9.05
N ASP A 7 42.39 2.21 -9.96
CA ASP A 7 41.72 2.54 -11.21
C ASP A 7 42.29 1.74 -12.40
N GLN A 8 43.32 0.91 -12.19
CA GLN A 8 43.83 0.07 -13.26
C GLN A 8 42.70 -0.89 -13.72
N GLY A 9 42.37 -0.88 -15.00
CA GLY A 9 41.31 -1.72 -15.57
C GLY A 9 39.88 -1.30 -15.19
N LEU A 10 39.68 -0.14 -14.56
CA LEU A 10 38.36 0.45 -14.39
C LEU A 10 37.84 0.89 -15.77
N VAL A 11 36.65 0.43 -16.14
CA VAL A 11 36.04 0.75 -17.44
C VAL A 11 34.75 1.55 -17.33
N MET A 12 34.04 1.45 -16.20
CA MET A 12 32.88 2.30 -15.92
C MET A 12 32.79 2.64 -14.44
N HIS A 13 32.40 3.87 -14.11
CA HIS A 13 32.13 4.32 -12.73
C HIS A 13 31.02 5.36 -12.66
N TRP A 14 29.93 5.00 -11.98
CA TRP A 14 28.89 5.93 -11.54
C TRP A 14 29.05 6.20 -10.05
N ALA A 15 29.43 7.44 -9.72
CA ALA A 15 29.59 7.90 -8.34
C ALA A 15 28.28 8.39 -7.72
N PHE A 16 27.25 8.69 -8.53
CA PHE A 16 25.97 9.23 -8.08
C PHE A 16 26.05 10.53 -7.25
N ASP A 17 27.13 11.28 -7.42
CA ASP A 17 27.42 12.50 -6.65
C ASP A 17 26.68 13.75 -7.14
N GLU A 18 25.86 13.67 -8.20
CA GLU A 18 25.17 14.83 -8.78
C GLU A 18 24.22 15.52 -7.78
N GLY A 19 23.56 14.73 -6.91
CA GLY A 19 22.66 15.22 -5.85
C GLY A 19 21.37 15.89 -6.33
N THR A 20 21.22 16.17 -7.62
CA THR A 20 20.03 16.75 -8.26
C THR A 20 19.99 16.41 -9.75
N GLY A 21 18.82 16.59 -10.38
CA GLY A 21 18.65 16.40 -11.82
C GLY A 21 18.21 14.99 -12.21
N ALA A 22 18.04 14.78 -13.52
CA ALA A 22 17.49 13.55 -14.11
C ALA A 22 18.52 12.80 -14.99
N SER A 23 19.81 13.00 -14.74
CA SER A 23 20.89 12.25 -15.38
C SER A 23 22.04 12.01 -14.41
N THR A 24 22.85 11.00 -14.70
CA THR A 24 24.07 10.68 -13.95
C THR A 24 25.25 10.52 -14.92
N LEU A 25 26.47 10.76 -14.43
CA LEU A 25 27.69 10.69 -15.21
C LEU A 25 28.36 9.31 -15.03
N GLU A 26 28.56 8.61 -16.14
CA GLU A 26 29.56 7.56 -16.25
C GLU A 26 30.92 8.24 -16.42
N SER A 27 31.74 8.23 -15.37
CA SER A 27 32.91 9.09 -15.26
C SER A 27 34.15 8.64 -16.05
N VAL A 28 34.18 7.40 -16.57
CA VAL A 28 35.32 6.88 -17.35
C VAL A 28 35.23 7.29 -18.83
N SER A 29 34.05 7.11 -19.44
CA SER A 29 33.76 7.52 -20.82
C SER A 29 33.21 8.94 -20.94
N GLU A 30 32.94 9.61 -19.80
CA GLU A 30 32.32 10.93 -19.70
C GLU A 30 30.92 11.02 -20.34
N VAL A 31 30.23 9.88 -20.46
CA VAL A 31 28.85 9.80 -20.98
C VAL A 31 27.87 10.15 -19.86
N ARG A 32 26.87 10.98 -20.19
CA ARG A 32 25.73 11.25 -19.30
C ARG A 32 24.56 10.36 -19.67
N ASP A 33 24.14 9.54 -18.73
CA ASP A 33 23.00 8.65 -18.88
C ASP A 33 21.76 9.28 -18.26
N ASP A 34 20.64 9.23 -18.98
CA ASP A 34 19.36 9.69 -18.47
C ASP A 34 18.81 8.70 -17.43
N ILE A 35 18.35 9.24 -16.29
CA ILE A 35 17.67 8.46 -15.26
C ILE A 35 16.19 8.41 -15.65
N GLN A 36 15.68 7.21 -15.93
CA GLN A 36 14.25 6.98 -16.07
C GLN A 36 13.60 7.13 -14.70
N TYR A 37 12.52 7.89 -14.62
CA TYR A 37 11.71 8.10 -13.42
C TYR A 37 10.35 8.64 -13.84
N VAL A 38 9.27 8.15 -13.25
CA VAL A 38 7.90 8.49 -13.67
C VAL A 38 7.63 10.00 -13.66
N PHE A 39 8.13 10.75 -12.66
CA PHE A 39 7.80 12.17 -12.51
C PHE A 39 8.74 13.12 -13.24
N ASN A 40 9.74 12.59 -13.97
CA ASN A 40 10.47 13.38 -14.95
C ASN A 40 9.52 13.96 -16.00
N GLN A 41 8.40 13.28 -16.27
CA GLN A 41 7.30 13.77 -17.11
C GLN A 41 5.96 13.47 -16.41
N ALA A 42 5.74 14.13 -15.27
CA ALA A 42 4.55 13.92 -14.46
C ALA A 42 3.26 14.35 -15.18
N GLU A 43 2.24 13.48 -15.17
CA GLU A 43 0.91 13.77 -15.70
C GLU A 43 0.03 14.52 -14.67
N PHE A 44 0.01 14.05 -13.42
CA PHE A 44 -0.95 14.51 -12.40
C PHE A 44 -0.37 15.42 -11.33
N THR A 45 0.94 15.36 -11.12
CA THR A 45 1.66 16.14 -10.12
C THR A 45 2.62 17.15 -10.77
N GLU A 46 3.27 17.98 -9.95
CA GLU A 46 4.37 18.81 -10.45
C GLU A 46 5.55 17.94 -10.87
N GLN A 47 6.16 18.29 -12.01
CA GLN A 47 7.35 17.61 -12.51
C GLN A 47 8.46 17.64 -11.44
N SER A 48 9.01 16.47 -11.13
CA SER A 48 10.11 16.33 -10.18
C SER A 48 11.14 15.34 -10.70
N GLY A 49 12.42 15.61 -10.43
CA GLY A 49 13.50 14.68 -10.74
C GLY A 49 13.49 13.47 -9.81
N PRO A 50 14.29 12.43 -10.13
CA PRO A 50 14.49 11.30 -9.24
C PRO A 50 15.04 11.75 -7.88
N GLN A 51 14.83 10.91 -6.88
CA GLN A 51 15.18 11.23 -5.50
C GLN A 51 16.65 10.93 -5.24
N TRP A 52 17.43 11.98 -4.97
CA TRP A 52 18.81 11.87 -4.51
C TRP A 52 18.83 11.85 -2.98
N ARG A 53 19.77 11.09 -2.41
CA ARG A 53 19.92 10.87 -0.96
C ARG A 53 21.39 10.94 -0.56
N PRO A 54 21.71 11.08 0.74
CA PRO A 54 23.05 10.85 1.22
C PRO A 54 23.54 9.46 0.79
N GLY A 55 24.66 9.42 0.08
CA GLY A 55 25.31 8.20 -0.36
C GLY A 55 26.15 7.57 0.75
N VAL A 56 26.78 6.43 0.44
CA VAL A 56 27.88 5.94 1.26
C VAL A 56 29.08 6.89 1.16
N ALA A 57 29.24 7.57 0.04
CA ALA A 57 30.17 8.68 -0.13
C ALA A 57 29.47 9.78 -0.93
N GLY A 58 29.39 10.99 -0.38
CA GLY A 58 28.69 12.09 -1.06
C GLY A 58 27.19 11.82 -1.21
N ASN A 59 26.69 11.70 -2.45
CA ASN A 59 25.28 11.45 -2.73
C ASN A 59 25.07 10.04 -3.33
N GLY A 60 23.84 9.54 -3.25
CA GLY A 60 23.39 8.30 -3.88
C GLY A 60 22.03 8.50 -4.54
N LEU A 61 21.67 7.57 -5.42
CA LEU A 61 20.40 7.59 -6.13
C LEU A 61 19.41 6.62 -5.49
N LEU A 62 18.23 7.11 -5.12
CA LEU A 62 17.14 6.28 -4.60
C LEU A 62 16.31 5.71 -5.75
N PHE A 63 16.22 4.38 -5.79
CA PHE A 63 15.36 3.63 -6.70
C PHE A 63 14.04 3.30 -5.98
N ASP A 64 12.94 3.69 -6.61
CA ASP A 64 11.59 3.54 -6.05
C ASP A 64 11.08 2.09 -6.03
N GLY A 65 11.63 1.22 -6.89
CA GLY A 65 11.19 -0.18 -7.02
C GLY A 65 10.26 -0.44 -8.20
N TYR A 66 9.95 0.56 -9.05
CA TYR A 66 9.12 0.31 -10.24
C TYR A 66 9.39 1.22 -11.46
N SER A 67 9.89 2.44 -11.26
CA SER A 67 10.05 3.42 -12.34
C SER A 67 11.47 3.97 -12.47
N THR A 68 12.26 3.90 -11.40
CA THR A 68 13.64 4.42 -11.40
C THR A 68 14.59 3.41 -12.05
N SER A 69 15.28 3.81 -13.12
CA SER A 69 16.35 3.00 -13.74
C SER A 69 17.29 3.84 -14.60
N ILE A 70 18.47 3.31 -14.92
CA ILE A 70 19.41 3.95 -15.84
C ILE A 70 19.70 3.00 -16.99
N VAL A 71 19.76 3.55 -18.20
CA VAL A 71 20.14 2.84 -19.42
C VAL A 71 21.43 3.48 -19.93
N HIS A 72 22.51 2.71 -19.93
CA HIS A 72 23.77 3.10 -20.55
C HIS A 72 23.91 2.38 -21.89
N SER A 73 23.75 3.15 -22.98
CA SER A 73 23.79 2.61 -24.33
C SER A 73 25.22 2.27 -24.76
N VAL A 74 25.42 1.06 -25.25
CA VAL A 74 26.73 0.60 -25.76
C VAL A 74 26.71 0.66 -27.28
N ASN A 75 27.39 1.64 -27.88
CA ASN A 75 27.39 1.86 -29.33
C ASN A 75 28.08 0.72 -30.10
N GLU A 76 27.49 0.30 -31.23
CA GLU A 76 28.06 -0.74 -32.09
C GLU A 76 29.42 -0.35 -32.71
N GLU A 77 29.68 0.94 -32.93
CA GLU A 77 30.96 1.42 -33.50
C GLU A 77 32.15 1.27 -32.54
N ASP A 78 31.93 1.36 -31.22
CA ASP A 78 32.96 1.07 -30.20
C ASP A 78 33.29 -0.44 -30.12
N THR A 79 32.37 -1.31 -30.57
CA THR A 79 32.56 -2.76 -30.57
C THR A 79 33.22 -3.33 -31.83
N GLN A 80 33.43 -2.53 -32.88
CA GLN A 80 34.09 -2.98 -34.11
C GLN A 80 35.62 -3.07 -34.03
N HIS A 81 36.23 -2.58 -32.94
CA HIS A 81 37.69 -2.70 -32.70
C HIS A 81 38.07 -3.69 -31.58
N ASP A 82 37.15 -4.07 -30.70
CA ASP A 82 37.37 -5.07 -29.66
C ASP A 82 36.44 -6.29 -29.85
N GLN A 83 36.81 -7.16 -30.81
CA GLN A 83 36.39 -8.58 -30.80
C GLN A 83 37.20 -9.39 -29.76
N GLU A 84 37.76 -8.75 -28.75
CA GLU A 84 38.46 -9.45 -27.67
C GLU A 84 37.46 -9.83 -26.59
N SER A 85 37.16 -11.13 -26.51
CA SER A 85 36.34 -11.67 -25.45
C SER A 85 36.93 -11.42 -24.06
N THR A 86 36.11 -10.92 -23.15
CA THR A 86 36.49 -10.55 -21.79
C THR A 86 36.88 -11.80 -20.99
N SER A 87 38.16 -11.92 -20.67
CA SER A 87 38.70 -13.04 -19.87
C SER A 87 38.58 -12.80 -18.36
N ALA A 88 38.22 -11.60 -17.93
CA ALA A 88 38.00 -11.26 -16.52
C ALA A 88 37.11 -10.02 -16.35
N LEU A 89 36.26 -10.02 -15.32
CA LEU A 89 35.31 -8.95 -15.01
C LEU A 89 35.17 -8.81 -13.50
N SER A 90 35.14 -7.59 -12.98
CA SER A 90 34.73 -7.34 -11.60
C SER A 90 33.70 -6.22 -11.53
N ILE A 91 32.68 -6.40 -10.70
CA ILE A 91 31.62 -5.40 -10.45
C ILE A 91 31.59 -5.16 -8.95
N GLY A 92 31.83 -3.92 -8.52
CA GLY A 92 31.75 -3.49 -7.13
C GLY A 92 30.74 -2.36 -6.98
N VAL A 93 29.87 -2.44 -5.98
CA VAL A 93 28.79 -1.45 -5.78
C VAL A 93 28.36 -1.41 -4.33
N TRP A 94 27.98 -0.23 -3.85
CA TRP A 94 27.30 -0.07 -2.57
C TRP A 94 25.79 -0.03 -2.79
N VAL A 95 25.08 -0.85 -2.03
CA VAL A 95 23.61 -0.91 -2.09
C VAL A 95 23.03 -0.86 -0.69
N ALA A 96 21.91 -0.15 -0.55
CA ALA A 96 21.05 -0.19 0.64
C ALA A 96 19.63 -0.56 0.18
N PRO A 97 19.25 -1.85 0.17
CA PRO A 97 17.92 -2.28 -0.23
C PRO A 97 16.86 -1.81 0.78
N ARG A 98 15.68 -1.41 0.32
CA ARG A 98 14.51 -1.17 1.19
C ARG A 98 13.62 -2.40 1.27
N PHE A 99 13.46 -3.08 0.14
CA PHE A 99 12.51 -4.18 -0.02
C PHE A 99 13.07 -5.26 -0.95
N TYR A 100 12.52 -6.45 -0.82
CA TYR A 100 12.85 -7.59 -1.66
C TYR A 100 11.67 -7.92 -2.57
N ASP A 101 11.96 -8.18 -3.83
CA ASP A 101 10.99 -8.69 -4.79
C ASP A 101 10.54 -10.12 -4.40
N TRP A 102 9.35 -10.49 -4.86
CA TRP A 102 8.79 -11.83 -4.73
C TRP A 102 9.62 -12.91 -5.45
N GLY A 103 10.40 -12.53 -6.45
CA GLY A 103 11.16 -13.46 -7.28
C GLY A 103 10.28 -14.19 -8.30
N TYR A 104 9.27 -13.51 -8.85
CA TYR A 104 8.40 -14.09 -9.89
C TYR A 104 9.22 -14.63 -11.08
N GLU A 105 8.82 -15.80 -11.58
CA GLU A 105 9.56 -16.57 -12.61
C GLU A 105 11.02 -16.91 -12.25
N GLY A 106 11.42 -16.78 -10.98
CA GLY A 106 12.80 -17.05 -10.55
C GLY A 106 13.82 -16.00 -11.03
N LYS A 107 13.36 -14.81 -11.45
CA LYS A 107 14.23 -13.76 -11.99
C LYS A 107 14.80 -12.87 -10.88
N LEU A 108 16.06 -12.45 -11.03
CA LEU A 108 16.69 -11.50 -10.13
C LEU A 108 16.17 -10.08 -10.36
N THR A 109 15.99 -9.36 -9.26
CA THR A 109 15.94 -7.91 -9.24
C THR A 109 17.35 -7.38 -9.51
N ALA A 110 17.54 -6.73 -10.66
CA ALA A 110 18.88 -6.34 -11.07
C ALA A 110 19.41 -5.14 -10.29
N ILE A 111 20.65 -5.24 -9.81
CA ILE A 111 21.46 -4.09 -9.42
C ILE A 111 22.17 -3.56 -10.67
N VAL A 112 22.83 -4.46 -11.40
CA VAL A 112 23.50 -4.19 -12.69
C VAL A 112 23.23 -5.33 -13.65
N ASN A 113 22.80 -5.02 -14.87
CA ASN A 113 22.41 -6.03 -15.83
C ASN A 113 22.79 -5.70 -17.27
N ARG A 114 23.52 -6.61 -17.92
CA ARG A 114 23.76 -6.60 -19.36
C ARG A 114 23.81 -8.05 -19.83
N HIS A 115 22.65 -8.67 -20.05
CA HIS A 115 22.57 -10.09 -20.43
C HIS A 115 21.56 -10.38 -21.54
N HIS A 116 21.73 -11.50 -22.23
CA HIS A 116 20.72 -12.05 -23.13
C HIS A 116 20.54 -13.53 -22.78
N MET A 117 19.53 -13.84 -21.98
CA MET A 117 19.38 -15.17 -21.38
C MET A 117 19.23 -16.29 -22.44
N GLU A 118 18.44 -16.07 -23.49
CA GLU A 118 18.24 -17.09 -24.54
C GLU A 118 19.55 -17.47 -25.27
N ARG A 119 20.47 -16.51 -25.43
CA ARG A 119 21.79 -16.71 -26.03
C ARG A 119 22.85 -17.08 -25.00
N LYS A 120 22.49 -17.03 -23.71
CA LYS A 120 23.39 -17.19 -22.55
C LYS A 120 24.63 -16.30 -22.66
N GLN A 121 24.39 -15.02 -22.88
CA GLN A 121 25.42 -14.00 -23.05
C GLN A 121 25.32 -12.94 -21.94
N GLY A 122 26.45 -12.33 -21.62
CA GLY A 122 26.56 -11.19 -20.72
C GLY A 122 26.58 -11.58 -19.24
N TYR A 123 26.15 -10.65 -18.39
CA TYR A 123 26.19 -10.79 -16.94
C TYR A 123 25.02 -10.09 -16.23
N LEU A 124 24.75 -10.56 -15.03
CA LEU A 124 23.70 -10.04 -14.15
C LEU A 124 24.17 -10.14 -12.69
N LEU A 125 24.25 -9.01 -12.01
CA LEU A 125 24.38 -8.93 -10.57
C LEU A 125 23.05 -8.43 -9.99
N GLY A 126 22.41 -9.24 -9.15
CA GLY A 126 21.07 -8.90 -8.68
C GLY A 126 20.68 -9.60 -7.38
N MET A 127 19.64 -9.06 -6.79
CA MET A 127 18.99 -9.56 -5.58
C MET A 127 17.83 -10.49 -5.92
N PHE A 128 17.46 -11.31 -4.96
CA PHE A 128 16.32 -12.18 -5.00
C PHE A 128 15.58 -12.11 -3.66
N ARG A 129 14.67 -13.06 -3.47
CA ARG A 129 13.82 -13.17 -2.29
C ARG A 129 14.65 -13.11 -1.01
N HIS A 130 14.10 -12.38 -0.04
CA HIS A 130 14.59 -12.33 1.34
C HIS A 130 16.07 -11.91 1.48
N GLY A 131 16.58 -11.11 0.54
CA GLY A 131 17.93 -10.56 0.59
C GLY A 131 19.02 -11.49 0.04
N SER A 132 18.68 -12.71 -0.38
CA SER A 132 19.60 -13.54 -1.16
C SER A 132 19.97 -12.83 -2.46
N TRP A 133 21.16 -13.08 -2.99
CA TRP A 133 21.63 -12.40 -4.20
C TRP A 133 22.58 -13.29 -4.98
N SER A 134 22.79 -12.96 -6.25
CA SER A 134 23.54 -13.81 -7.17
C SER A 134 24.26 -13.00 -8.22
N PHE A 135 25.41 -13.53 -8.62
CA PHE A 135 26.11 -13.11 -9.82
C PHE A 135 26.02 -14.21 -10.87
N GLN A 136 25.53 -13.85 -12.04
CA GLN A 136 25.29 -14.76 -13.14
C GLN A 136 26.03 -14.29 -14.39
N VAL A 137 26.62 -15.22 -15.12
CA VAL A 137 27.41 -14.95 -16.32
C VAL A 137 27.17 -15.98 -17.42
N GLY A 138 27.16 -15.50 -18.65
CA GLY A 138 27.18 -16.29 -19.87
C GLY A 138 28.61 -16.55 -20.34
N LEU A 139 28.93 -17.81 -20.64
CA LEU A 139 30.25 -18.23 -21.11
C LEU A 139 30.23 -18.56 -22.61
N GLU A 140 31.38 -18.33 -23.26
CA GLU A 140 31.61 -18.87 -24.61
C GLU A 140 31.36 -20.38 -24.61
N GLY A 141 30.63 -20.86 -25.63
CA GLY A 141 30.16 -22.26 -25.68
C GLY A 141 28.70 -22.46 -25.26
N GLY A 142 28.00 -21.40 -24.82
CA GLY A 142 26.55 -21.46 -24.56
C GLY A 142 26.20 -22.00 -23.18
N ASP A 143 27.02 -21.67 -22.19
CA ASP A 143 26.87 -22.08 -20.80
C ASP A 143 26.49 -20.88 -19.93
N TRP A 144 25.43 -21.02 -19.12
CA TRP A 144 25.07 -20.02 -18.11
C TRP A 144 25.57 -20.51 -16.75
N ARG A 145 26.18 -19.63 -15.97
CA ARG A 145 26.71 -19.93 -14.65
C ARG A 145 26.15 -18.95 -13.64
N GLU A 146 25.80 -19.47 -12.48
CA GLU A 146 25.24 -18.71 -11.38
C GLU A 146 26.04 -19.02 -10.12
N LEU A 147 26.39 -17.98 -9.38
CA LEU A 147 26.94 -18.10 -8.04
C LEU A 147 26.04 -17.32 -7.09
N TRP A 148 25.40 -18.04 -6.17
CA TRP A 148 24.49 -17.51 -5.17
C TRP A 148 25.22 -17.22 -3.86
N SER A 149 24.80 -16.17 -3.17
CA SER A 149 25.21 -15.89 -1.79
C SER A 149 24.80 -17.06 -0.87
N PRO A 150 25.68 -17.55 0.02
CA PRO A 150 25.30 -18.56 1.01
C PRO A 150 24.31 -18.01 2.03
N ASP A 151 23.61 -18.91 2.73
CA ASP A 151 22.77 -18.55 3.88
C ASP A 151 23.58 -17.81 4.95
N GLY A 152 23.02 -16.74 5.52
CA GLY A 152 23.69 -15.87 6.49
C GLY A 152 24.46 -14.69 5.86
N HIS A 153 24.45 -14.57 4.53
CA HIS A 153 25.05 -13.47 3.77
C HIS A 153 24.02 -12.72 2.91
N GLU A 154 22.76 -12.73 3.34
CA GLU A 154 21.69 -11.93 2.75
C GLU A 154 21.98 -10.42 2.90
N LEU A 155 21.56 -9.62 1.93
CA LEU A 155 21.66 -8.16 1.99
C LEU A 155 20.55 -7.61 2.91
N PRO A 156 20.88 -6.99 4.06
CA PRO A 156 19.89 -6.46 4.99
C PRO A 156 19.09 -5.30 4.38
N LYS A 157 17.85 -5.12 4.83
CA LYS A 157 17.05 -3.93 4.48
C LYS A 157 17.54 -2.71 5.27
N ASN A 158 17.51 -1.54 4.66
CA ASN A 158 17.85 -0.24 5.27
C ASN A 158 19.27 -0.18 5.86
N GLU A 159 20.19 -0.95 5.30
CA GLU A 159 21.58 -1.02 5.71
C GLU A 159 22.47 -1.06 4.47
N TRP A 160 23.61 -0.40 4.52
CA TRP A 160 24.57 -0.42 3.42
C TRP A 160 25.24 -1.80 3.31
N SER A 161 25.50 -2.23 2.08
CA SER A 161 26.30 -3.41 1.80
C SER A 161 27.19 -3.13 0.61
N TYR A 162 28.50 -3.40 0.77
CA TYR A 162 29.42 -3.38 -0.35
C TYR A 162 29.45 -4.77 -1.00
N VAL A 163 28.83 -4.85 -2.17
CA VAL A 163 28.71 -6.07 -2.96
C VAL A 163 29.78 -6.05 -4.03
N ASN A 164 30.57 -7.12 -4.13
CA ASN A 164 31.53 -7.29 -5.22
C ASN A 164 31.46 -8.69 -5.82
N ALA A 165 31.43 -8.77 -7.15
CA ALA A 165 31.43 -10.02 -7.89
C ALA A 165 32.61 -10.04 -8.87
N VAL A 166 33.35 -11.14 -8.88
CA VAL A 166 34.58 -11.29 -9.68
C VAL A 166 34.48 -12.55 -10.53
N PHE A 167 34.65 -12.41 -11.84
CA PHE A 167 34.89 -13.48 -12.79
C PHE A 167 36.37 -13.44 -13.22
N ASP A 168 37.09 -14.55 -13.00
CA ASP A 168 38.45 -14.76 -13.50
C ASP A 168 38.46 -16.01 -14.39
N GLY A 169 38.37 -15.78 -15.70
CA GLY A 169 38.40 -16.84 -16.69
C GLY A 169 39.76 -17.52 -16.82
N THR A 170 40.86 -16.82 -16.49
CA THR A 170 42.22 -17.38 -16.57
C THR A 170 42.41 -18.44 -15.49
N LEU A 171 42.06 -18.09 -14.24
CA LEU A 171 42.08 -19.03 -13.12
C LEU A 171 40.88 -19.98 -13.14
N GLY A 172 39.82 -19.64 -13.87
CA GLY A 172 38.59 -20.43 -13.95
C GLY A 172 37.80 -20.34 -12.65
N THR A 173 37.49 -19.14 -12.17
CA THR A 173 36.72 -18.94 -10.93
C THR A 173 35.68 -17.83 -11.07
N ILE A 174 34.58 -17.98 -10.32
CA ILE A 174 33.66 -16.89 -9.99
C ILE A 174 33.68 -16.74 -8.48
N LYS A 175 33.73 -15.52 -7.98
CA LYS A 175 33.75 -15.20 -6.54
C LYS A 175 32.77 -14.09 -6.19
N LEU A 176 32.19 -14.21 -5.00
CA LEU A 176 31.39 -13.16 -4.36
C LEU A 176 32.10 -12.66 -3.11
N TYR A 177 32.06 -11.35 -2.92
CA TYR A 177 32.52 -10.68 -1.73
C TYR A 177 31.41 -9.79 -1.16
N LEU A 178 31.30 -9.77 0.16
CA LEU A 178 30.42 -8.89 0.91
C LEU A 178 31.25 -8.15 1.95
N ASN A 179 31.15 -6.82 1.95
CA ASN A 179 31.85 -5.94 2.90
C ASN A 179 33.36 -6.24 2.98
N GLY A 180 33.97 -6.44 1.81
CA GLY A 180 35.42 -6.68 1.66
C GLY A 180 35.88 -8.13 1.91
N SER A 181 34.99 -9.05 2.28
CA SER A 181 35.34 -10.45 2.58
C SER A 181 34.76 -11.41 1.53
N GLU A 182 35.52 -12.43 1.11
CA GLU A 182 35.03 -13.48 0.22
C GLU A 182 33.99 -14.33 0.96
N ILE A 183 32.81 -14.51 0.35
CA ILE A 183 31.71 -15.30 0.93
C ILE A 183 31.40 -16.56 0.13
N ALA A 184 31.70 -16.57 -1.18
CA ALA A 184 31.45 -17.71 -2.05
C ALA A 184 32.44 -17.74 -3.22
N SER A 185 32.75 -18.95 -3.68
CA SER A 185 33.56 -19.21 -4.87
C SER A 185 33.05 -20.46 -5.57
N THR A 186 33.11 -20.48 -6.90
CA THR A 186 32.91 -21.69 -7.70
C THR A 186 33.94 -21.78 -8.81
N ASP A 187 34.31 -23.01 -9.15
CA ASP A 187 35.25 -23.29 -10.23
C ASP A 187 34.54 -23.29 -11.60
N LEU A 188 35.32 -22.93 -12.62
CA LEU A 188 35.02 -22.96 -14.04
C LEU A 188 36.19 -23.64 -14.78
N PRO A 189 36.00 -24.07 -16.05
CA PRO A 189 37.12 -24.45 -16.88
C PRO A 189 38.15 -23.32 -16.98
N SER A 190 39.43 -23.59 -16.71
CA SER A 190 40.50 -22.60 -16.90
C SER A 190 40.58 -22.17 -18.37
N GLY A 191 40.75 -20.87 -18.60
CA GLY A 191 40.64 -20.25 -19.92
C GLY A 191 39.21 -19.94 -20.36
N SER A 192 38.21 -20.04 -19.46
CA SER A 192 36.84 -19.59 -19.75
C SER A 192 36.80 -18.13 -20.14
N ARG A 193 35.83 -17.75 -20.96
CA ARG A 193 35.64 -16.38 -21.45
C ARG A 193 34.17 -16.01 -21.36
N LEU A 194 33.89 -14.76 -21.04
CA LEU A 194 32.52 -14.24 -21.08
C LEU A 194 32.05 -14.18 -22.52
N ALA A 195 30.83 -14.67 -22.75
CA ALA A 195 30.16 -14.46 -24.02
C ALA A 195 29.52 -13.07 -24.00
N GLU A 196 30.07 -12.12 -24.74
CA GLU A 196 29.55 -10.74 -24.79
C GLU A 196 28.10 -10.67 -25.31
N ALA A 197 27.28 -9.84 -24.67
CA ALA A 197 25.91 -9.54 -25.09
C ALA A 197 25.90 -8.31 -26.02
N PHE A 198 26.43 -8.47 -27.23
CA PHE A 198 26.45 -7.40 -28.24
C PHE A 198 25.03 -6.88 -28.55
N GLY A 199 24.91 -5.56 -28.73
CA GLY A 199 23.62 -4.89 -28.96
C GLY A 199 22.69 -4.92 -27.75
N THR A 200 23.21 -5.22 -26.55
CA THR A 200 22.47 -5.15 -25.29
C THR A 200 23.03 -4.03 -24.44
N ASP A 201 22.17 -3.07 -24.08
CA ASP A 201 22.50 -1.97 -23.18
C ASP A 201 22.79 -2.48 -21.76
N LEU A 202 23.58 -1.70 -21.02
CA LEU A 202 23.78 -1.92 -19.60
C LEU A 202 22.66 -1.19 -18.83
N LEU A 203 21.96 -1.92 -17.98
CA LEU A 203 20.93 -1.39 -17.11
C LEU A 203 21.40 -1.37 -15.66
N ILE A 204 21.07 -0.29 -14.94
CA ILE A 204 21.23 -0.18 -13.49
C ILE A 204 19.85 -0.10 -12.86
N GLY A 205 19.62 -0.93 -11.85
CA GLY A 205 18.34 -1.01 -11.12
C GLY A 205 17.20 -1.71 -11.87
N LYS A 206 17.43 -2.25 -13.09
CA LYS A 206 16.41 -2.90 -13.92
C LYS A 206 16.87 -4.18 -14.59
N ASN A 207 16.03 -5.22 -14.53
CA ASN A 207 16.22 -6.43 -15.33
C ASN A 207 15.78 -6.18 -16.77
N ASN A 208 16.65 -6.40 -17.75
CA ASN A 208 16.33 -6.16 -19.17
C ASN A 208 15.34 -7.18 -19.77
N HIS A 209 15.01 -8.24 -19.03
CA HIS A 209 13.97 -9.22 -19.34
C HIS A 209 12.92 -9.31 -18.20
N SER A 210 12.61 -8.18 -17.57
CA SER A 210 11.57 -8.03 -16.54
C SER A 210 10.26 -8.68 -16.96
N SER A 211 9.58 -9.33 -16.02
CA SER A 211 8.20 -9.77 -16.24
C SER A 211 7.25 -8.57 -16.15
N MET A 212 6.22 -8.56 -17.00
CA MET A 212 5.26 -7.47 -17.07
C MET A 212 3.99 -7.81 -16.29
N LEU A 213 3.62 -6.95 -15.34
CA LEU A 213 2.35 -7.01 -14.63
C LEU A 213 1.39 -5.97 -15.21
N ALA A 214 0.15 -6.38 -15.48
CA ALA A 214 -0.91 -5.55 -16.07
C ALA A 214 -0.50 -4.82 -17.38
N GLY A 215 0.54 -5.28 -18.07
CA GLY A 215 1.05 -4.71 -19.32
C GLY A 215 1.88 -3.43 -19.18
N VAL A 216 1.99 -2.84 -17.99
CA VAL A 216 2.65 -1.55 -17.74
C VAL A 216 3.76 -1.63 -16.69
N PHE A 217 3.57 -2.43 -15.64
CA PHE A 217 4.56 -2.53 -14.56
C PHE A 217 5.65 -3.54 -14.92
N SER A 218 6.89 -3.08 -15.01
CA SER A 218 8.05 -3.97 -14.99
C SER A 218 8.27 -4.45 -13.56
N LEU A 219 8.32 -5.76 -13.35
CA LEU A 219 8.77 -6.35 -12.08
C LEU A 219 10.32 -6.42 -12.05
N GLN A 220 10.93 -6.96 -10.98
CA GLN A 220 12.40 -7.12 -10.89
C GLN A 220 13.19 -5.80 -10.98
N MET A 221 12.64 -4.77 -10.36
CA MET A 221 13.17 -3.41 -10.27
C MET A 221 13.77 -3.18 -8.88
N PHE A 222 14.97 -2.61 -8.80
CA PHE A 222 15.65 -2.41 -7.53
C PHE A 222 14.90 -1.37 -6.68
N SER A 223 14.78 -1.63 -5.38
CA SER A 223 14.12 -0.75 -4.41
C SER A 223 15.10 -0.45 -3.28
N GLY A 224 15.68 0.74 -3.26
CA GLY A 224 16.78 1.08 -2.35
C GLY A 224 17.71 2.17 -2.90
N ILE A 225 18.81 2.44 -2.20
CA ILE A 225 19.84 3.38 -2.67
C ILE A 225 20.97 2.59 -3.32
N ILE A 226 21.47 3.06 -4.48
CA ILE A 226 22.71 2.60 -5.10
C ILE A 226 23.72 3.74 -5.05
N ASP A 227 24.98 3.39 -4.74
CA ASP A 227 26.09 4.31 -4.73
C ASP A 227 27.41 3.62 -5.18
N GLU A 228 28.37 4.40 -5.69
CA GLU A 228 29.74 3.99 -6.01
C GLU A 228 29.84 2.69 -6.86
N LEU A 229 29.06 2.63 -7.96
CA LEU A 229 29.09 1.50 -8.89
C LEU A 229 30.34 1.56 -9.78
N LYS A 230 31.18 0.54 -9.72
CA LYS A 230 32.42 0.39 -10.49
C LYS A 230 32.46 -0.95 -11.24
N ILE A 231 32.80 -0.90 -12.53
CA ILE A 231 32.99 -2.08 -13.38
C ILE A 231 34.43 -2.10 -13.90
N TYR A 232 35.08 -3.24 -13.78
CA TYR A 232 36.47 -3.47 -14.17
C TYR A 232 36.57 -4.57 -15.24
N ASN A 233 37.41 -4.38 -16.25
CA ASN A 233 37.73 -5.38 -17.26
C ASN A 233 38.84 -6.37 -16.83
N ARG A 234 39.00 -6.55 -15.52
CA ARG A 234 39.96 -7.48 -14.91
C ARG A 234 39.39 -8.09 -13.64
N ALA A 235 40.01 -9.17 -13.18
CA ALA A 235 39.71 -9.77 -11.89
C ALA A 235 40.41 -8.96 -10.80
N LEU A 236 39.63 -8.47 -9.84
CA LEU A 236 40.17 -7.89 -8.60
C LEU A 236 40.62 -9.01 -7.66
N SER A 237 41.77 -8.80 -7.02
CA SER A 237 42.22 -9.64 -5.92
C SER A 237 41.38 -9.42 -4.65
N ALA A 238 41.39 -10.38 -3.74
CA ALA A 238 40.70 -10.25 -2.45
C ALA A 238 41.21 -9.02 -1.66
N GLU A 239 42.52 -8.74 -1.74
CA GLU A 239 43.14 -7.58 -1.10
C GLU A 239 42.65 -6.25 -1.71
N GLU A 240 42.44 -6.19 -3.03
CA GLU A 240 41.89 -5.01 -3.69
C GLU A 240 40.43 -4.78 -3.32
N VAL A 241 39.61 -5.84 -3.28
CA VAL A 241 38.20 -5.74 -2.86
C VAL A 241 38.11 -5.26 -1.40
N ALA A 242 38.91 -5.83 -0.50
CA ALA A 242 38.98 -5.40 0.89
C ALA A 242 39.46 -3.95 1.03
N ALA A 243 40.45 -3.54 0.22
CA ALA A 243 40.95 -2.16 0.22
C ALA A 243 39.91 -1.16 -0.26
N SER A 244 39.11 -1.49 -1.28
CA SER A 244 38.03 -0.63 -1.78
C SER A 244 36.94 -0.40 -0.71
N TYR A 245 36.56 -1.47 0.00
CA TYR A 245 35.64 -1.36 1.14
C TYR A 245 36.21 -0.48 2.26
N GLN A 246 37.43 -0.79 2.70
CA GLN A 246 38.08 -0.06 3.80
C GLN A 246 38.31 1.41 3.45
N HIS A 247 38.59 1.73 2.18
CA HIS A 247 38.79 3.10 1.73
C HIS A 247 37.55 3.97 2.00
N VAL A 248 36.35 3.47 1.70
CA VAL A 248 35.09 4.19 1.97
C VAL A 248 34.87 4.36 3.48
N LEU A 249 35.15 3.31 4.27
CA LEU A 249 35.03 3.41 5.72
C LEU A 249 35.96 4.48 6.30
N ASP A 250 37.22 4.49 5.86
CA ASP A 250 38.24 5.40 6.39
C ASP A 250 38.02 6.85 5.92
N SER A 251 37.57 7.03 4.67
CA SER A 251 37.41 8.36 4.06
C SER A 251 36.14 9.08 4.50
N ALA A 252 35.04 8.36 4.75
CA ALA A 252 33.73 8.93 5.02
C ALA A 252 33.14 8.56 6.39
N HIS A 253 33.53 7.44 6.99
CA HIS A 253 32.82 6.85 8.17
C HIS A 253 33.72 6.55 9.38
N GLY A 254 34.96 7.06 9.40
CA GLY A 254 35.88 6.88 10.54
C GLY A 254 36.25 5.43 10.83
N GLY A 255 36.24 4.56 9.81
CA GLY A 255 36.59 3.14 9.92
C GLY A 255 35.45 2.24 10.41
N VAL A 256 34.24 2.77 10.58
CA VAL A 256 33.05 2.01 11.02
C VAL A 256 32.12 1.78 9.84
N HIS A 257 31.39 0.66 9.86
CA HIS A 257 30.38 0.38 8.85
C HIS A 257 29.30 1.48 8.84
N PRO A 258 28.93 2.01 7.65
CA PRO A 258 28.01 3.14 7.54
C PRO A 258 26.58 2.77 7.95
N HIS A 259 25.93 3.67 8.67
CA HIS A 259 24.52 3.54 9.06
C HIS A 259 23.64 4.35 8.10
N VAL A 260 22.47 3.81 7.74
CA VAL A 260 21.45 4.53 6.96
C VAL A 260 20.29 4.90 7.90
N PRO A 261 20.11 6.20 8.23
CA PRO A 261 18.91 6.63 8.94
C PRO A 261 17.67 6.34 8.09
N TYR A 262 16.58 5.85 8.72
CA TYR A 262 15.38 5.48 7.98
C TYR A 262 14.77 6.64 7.17
N ASP A 263 14.86 7.87 7.69
CA ASP A 263 14.39 9.07 6.99
C ASP A 263 15.13 9.34 5.67
N GLU A 264 16.38 8.89 5.55
CA GLU A 264 17.17 9.04 4.33
C GLU A 264 16.85 7.97 3.28
N ILE A 265 16.30 6.82 3.69
CA ILE A 265 15.99 5.73 2.76
C ILE A 265 14.50 5.66 2.42
N LYS A 266 13.60 6.14 3.26
CA LYS A 266 12.15 6.07 2.99
C LYS A 266 11.76 6.86 1.73
N LEU A 267 10.63 6.47 1.14
CA LEU A 267 10.02 7.24 0.04
C LEU A 267 9.51 8.57 0.57
N ASP A 268 9.84 9.64 -0.13
CA ASP A 268 9.32 10.97 0.16
C ASP A 268 7.91 11.15 -0.45
N ARG A 269 6.95 11.56 0.37
CA ARG A 269 5.58 11.86 -0.07
C ARG A 269 5.45 13.23 -0.73
N THR A 270 6.41 14.15 -0.50
CA THR A 270 6.33 15.54 -0.94
C THR A 270 6.06 15.69 -2.45
N PRO A 271 6.68 14.91 -3.36
CA PRO A 271 6.37 14.98 -4.80
C PRO A 271 4.90 14.71 -5.15
N LEU A 272 4.16 14.05 -4.27
CA LEU A 272 2.76 13.69 -4.48
C LEU A 272 1.79 14.58 -3.68
N LEU A 273 2.27 15.48 -2.83
CA LEU A 273 1.42 16.46 -2.13
C LEU A 273 0.81 17.50 -3.09
N THR A 274 1.36 17.68 -4.28
CA THR A 274 0.84 18.56 -5.34
C THR A 274 0.05 17.82 -6.43
N ASP A 275 -0.08 16.49 -6.33
CA ASP A 275 -0.90 15.68 -7.25
C ASP A 275 -2.36 16.14 -7.21
N GLN A 276 -2.91 16.46 -8.38
CA GLN A 276 -4.25 17.05 -8.51
C GLN A 276 -5.40 16.16 -8.00
N HIS A 277 -5.14 14.87 -7.82
CA HIS A 277 -6.12 13.85 -7.42
C HIS A 277 -5.77 13.20 -6.10
N ARG A 278 -4.52 13.25 -5.64
CA ARG A 278 -4.14 12.61 -4.38
C ARG A 278 -4.86 13.22 -3.16
N PRO A 279 -5.66 12.43 -2.42
CA PRO A 279 -6.34 12.91 -1.22
C PRO A 279 -5.35 13.48 -0.19
N GLN A 280 -5.73 14.60 0.43
CA GLN A 280 -4.91 15.36 1.36
C GLN A 280 -5.32 15.19 2.81
N TYR A 281 -6.57 14.80 3.09
CA TYR A 281 -7.05 14.53 4.45
C TYR A 281 -7.67 13.14 4.61
N HIS A 282 -7.34 12.25 3.68
CA HIS A 282 -7.53 10.81 3.81
C HIS A 282 -6.16 10.12 3.87
N VAL A 283 -6.02 9.13 4.76
CA VAL A 283 -4.74 8.42 4.94
C VAL A 283 -4.33 7.67 3.67
N SER A 284 -3.05 7.75 3.30
CA SER A 284 -2.45 7.08 2.14
C SER A 284 -0.95 6.87 2.37
N PRO A 285 -0.34 5.78 1.85
CA PRO A 285 1.09 5.52 2.02
C PRO A 285 1.90 6.62 1.32
N PRO A 286 3.17 6.87 1.69
CA PRO A 286 3.98 7.90 1.04
C PRO A 286 3.97 7.83 -0.49
N ALA A 287 3.95 6.62 -1.05
CA ALA A 287 3.69 6.31 -2.45
C ALA A 287 3.19 4.85 -2.55
N HIS A 288 2.97 4.39 -3.78
CA HIS A 288 2.64 3.00 -4.13
C HIS A 288 1.23 2.57 -3.72
N TRP A 289 1.00 1.26 -3.62
CA TRP A 289 -0.31 0.66 -3.43
C TRP A 289 -0.57 0.35 -1.96
N MET A 290 -1.82 0.59 -1.53
CA MET A 290 -2.34 0.11 -0.25
C MET A 290 -3.71 -0.55 -0.41
N ASN A 291 -4.10 -1.41 0.54
CA ASN A 291 -5.49 -1.83 0.71
C ASN A 291 -6.08 -1.31 2.04
N GLU A 292 -7.06 -2.00 2.63
CA GLU A 292 -7.73 -1.62 3.87
C GLU A 292 -6.79 -1.19 5.01
N PRO A 293 -7.05 -0.02 5.62
CA PRO A 293 -6.58 0.28 6.96
C PRO A 293 -7.21 -0.69 7.96
N HIS A 294 -6.39 -1.31 8.79
CA HIS A 294 -6.83 -2.33 9.74
C HIS A 294 -5.98 -2.34 11.02
N ALA A 295 -6.34 -3.24 11.93
CA ALA A 295 -5.71 -3.39 13.24
C ALA A 295 -5.58 -2.08 14.06
N PRO A 296 -6.61 -1.22 14.13
CA PRO A 296 -6.55 -0.01 14.93
C PRO A 296 -6.36 -0.32 16.42
N ILE A 297 -5.40 0.34 17.08
CA ILE A 297 -5.14 0.17 18.51
C ILE A 297 -4.65 1.48 19.12
N TYR A 298 -5.02 1.75 20.37
CA TYR A 298 -4.54 2.92 21.10
C TYR A 298 -3.56 2.50 22.18
N PHE A 299 -2.33 2.98 22.12
CA PHE A 299 -1.30 2.62 23.08
C PHE A 299 -0.44 3.83 23.44
N ASP A 300 -0.14 3.97 24.73
CA ASP A 300 0.74 5.00 25.30
C ASP A 300 0.59 6.42 24.70
N GLY A 301 -0.65 6.89 24.57
CA GLY A 301 -0.94 8.24 24.06
C GLY A 301 -1.19 8.33 22.55
N GLN A 302 -1.02 7.25 21.79
CA GLN A 302 -1.07 7.23 20.33
C GLN A 302 -2.10 6.23 19.80
N TYR A 303 -2.81 6.60 18.73
CA TYR A 303 -3.55 5.71 17.88
C TYR A 303 -2.60 5.16 16.81
N HIS A 304 -2.54 3.84 16.68
CA HIS A 304 -1.84 3.14 15.62
C HIS A 304 -2.88 2.59 14.65
N LEU A 305 -2.59 2.73 13.36
CA LEU A 305 -3.39 2.17 12.27
C LEU A 305 -2.44 1.54 11.26
N PHE A 306 -2.70 0.29 10.90
CA PHE A 306 -1.90 -0.46 9.93
C PHE A 306 -2.68 -0.57 8.62
N TYR A 307 -2.03 -1.02 7.55
CA TYR A 307 -2.68 -1.20 6.26
C TYR A 307 -1.90 -2.19 5.39
N GLN A 308 -2.58 -2.94 4.52
CA GLN A 308 -1.86 -3.73 3.52
C GLN A 308 -1.13 -2.80 2.56
N HIS A 309 0.11 -3.14 2.22
CA HIS A 309 0.96 -2.29 1.41
C HIS A 309 1.84 -3.12 0.47
N ASN A 310 1.97 -2.67 -0.78
CA ASN A 310 3.04 -3.13 -1.67
C ASN A 310 4.09 -2.02 -1.78
N PRO A 311 5.30 -2.24 -1.23
CA PRO A 311 6.35 -1.24 -1.25
C PRO A 311 7.12 -1.17 -2.57
N LEU A 312 6.79 -2.02 -3.56
CA LEU A 312 7.47 -2.10 -4.86
C LEU A 312 6.74 -1.39 -5.99
N GLY A 313 5.63 -0.69 -5.72
CA GLY A 313 4.95 0.11 -6.75
C GLY A 313 3.44 0.16 -6.56
N PRO A 314 2.74 0.97 -7.37
CA PRO A 314 1.30 1.20 -7.26
C PRO A 314 0.46 0.06 -7.87
N PHE A 315 0.73 -1.18 -7.45
CA PHE A 315 0.01 -2.39 -7.86
C PHE A 315 -0.02 -3.44 -6.73
N PHE A 316 -1.00 -4.35 -6.76
CA PHE A 316 -1.05 -5.51 -5.84
C PHE A 316 0.03 -6.54 -6.20
N TYR A 317 0.88 -6.95 -5.23
CA TYR A 317 1.92 -7.96 -5.45
C TYR A 317 2.42 -8.59 -4.15
N HIS A 318 3.45 -8.02 -3.51
CA HIS A 318 4.13 -8.61 -2.35
C HIS A 318 3.71 -7.88 -1.06
N ILE A 319 2.73 -8.44 -0.35
CA ILE A 319 1.99 -7.74 0.71
C ILE A 319 2.77 -7.66 2.02
N HIS A 320 2.88 -6.43 2.53
CA HIS A 320 3.43 -6.02 3.81
C HIS A 320 2.36 -5.27 4.64
N TRP A 321 2.63 -4.98 5.91
CA TRP A 321 1.83 -4.06 6.71
C TRP A 321 2.55 -2.71 6.86
N GLY A 322 2.00 -1.67 6.27
CA GLY A 322 2.40 -0.30 6.57
C GLY A 322 1.86 0.17 7.94
N HIS A 323 2.33 1.31 8.43
CA HIS A 323 2.05 1.77 9.78
C HIS A 323 1.94 3.29 9.87
N TRP A 324 0.83 3.78 10.40
CA TRP A 324 0.62 5.17 10.79
C TRP A 324 0.40 5.31 12.29
N VAL A 325 0.85 6.44 12.82
CA VAL A 325 0.49 6.87 14.18
C VAL A 325 -0.10 8.27 14.20
N SER A 326 -1.05 8.48 15.12
CA SER A 326 -1.71 9.77 15.34
C SER A 326 -2.02 9.96 16.82
N LYS A 327 -2.07 11.22 17.28
CA LYS A 327 -2.53 11.55 18.64
C LYS A 327 -4.02 11.89 18.71
N ASP A 328 -4.64 12.16 17.56
CA ASP A 328 -5.96 12.74 17.43
C ASP A 328 -6.85 12.08 16.35
N LEU A 329 -6.40 10.97 15.75
CA LEU A 329 -7.02 10.27 14.63
C LEU A 329 -7.10 11.07 13.32
N VAL A 330 -6.48 12.25 13.28
CA VAL A 330 -6.57 13.20 12.15
C VAL A 330 -5.21 13.46 11.56
N HIS A 331 -4.23 13.90 12.34
CA HIS A 331 -2.88 14.16 11.85
C HIS A 331 -2.05 12.90 12.02
N TRP A 332 -1.52 12.38 10.91
CA TRP A 332 -0.84 11.09 10.87
C TRP A 332 0.63 11.24 10.50
N ARG A 333 1.46 10.37 11.07
CA ARG A 333 2.87 10.23 10.71
C ARG A 333 3.11 8.82 10.18
N ASP A 334 3.81 8.74 9.05
CA ASP A 334 4.31 7.49 8.48
C ASP A 334 5.42 6.90 9.38
N LEU A 335 5.29 5.61 9.71
CA LEU A 335 6.32 4.82 10.39
C LEU A 335 6.88 3.73 9.46
N PRO A 336 8.00 3.09 9.81
CA PRO A 336 8.49 1.92 9.09
C PRO A 336 7.43 0.82 8.97
N VAL A 337 7.56 0.00 7.93
CA VAL A 337 6.72 -1.20 7.74
C VAL A 337 6.77 -2.06 9.00
N ALA A 338 5.60 -2.34 9.57
CA ALA A 338 5.46 -3.07 10.82
C ALA A 338 5.73 -4.57 10.64
N LEU A 339 5.18 -5.16 9.58
CA LEU A 339 5.34 -6.59 9.27
C LEU A 339 5.72 -6.78 7.79
N ALA A 340 6.72 -7.62 7.56
CA ALA A 340 7.20 -7.98 6.22
C ALA A 340 7.37 -9.50 6.07
N PRO A 341 7.13 -10.05 4.86
CA PRO A 341 7.56 -11.40 4.52
C PRO A 341 9.07 -11.56 4.74
N ALA A 342 9.47 -12.70 5.29
CA ALA A 342 10.85 -13.00 5.65
C ALA A 342 11.20 -14.45 5.30
N LYS A 343 12.49 -14.79 5.34
CA LYS A 343 12.98 -16.16 5.13
C LYS A 343 12.66 -17.02 6.35
N ASP A 344 11.38 -17.28 6.58
CA ASP A 344 10.84 -18.11 7.65
C ASP A 344 9.83 -19.13 7.10
N GLN A 345 9.31 -20.00 7.97
CA GLN A 345 8.28 -20.98 7.60
C GLN A 345 6.86 -20.47 7.83
N LEU A 346 6.72 -19.29 8.45
CA LEU A 346 5.44 -18.75 8.87
C LEU A 346 4.76 -18.00 7.72
N ALA A 347 5.43 -16.97 7.21
CA ALA A 347 4.88 -16.04 6.24
C ALA A 347 5.93 -15.59 5.20
N PRO A 348 6.57 -16.52 4.45
CA PRO A 348 7.55 -16.16 3.42
C PRO A 348 6.90 -15.55 2.17
N ASP A 349 5.59 -15.70 2.00
CA ASP A 349 4.86 -15.40 0.77
C ASP A 349 3.78 -14.31 0.97
N GLY A 350 3.72 -13.66 2.12
CA GLY A 350 2.79 -12.55 2.30
C GLY A 350 2.29 -12.42 3.73
N ILE A 351 1.96 -11.18 4.08
CA ILE A 351 1.34 -10.85 5.37
C ILE A 351 0.05 -10.09 5.06
N TRP A 352 -1.05 -10.83 4.95
CA TRP A 352 -2.37 -10.25 4.68
C TRP A 352 -3.03 -9.77 5.98
N SER A 353 -4.23 -9.23 5.83
CA SER A 353 -4.94 -8.48 6.87
C SER A 353 -5.25 -9.28 8.12
N GLY A 354 -5.62 -8.51 9.15
CA GLY A 354 -6.00 -9.00 10.46
C GLY A 354 -6.32 -7.85 11.42
N SER A 355 -6.00 -8.01 12.70
CA SER A 355 -6.42 -7.11 13.76
C SER A 355 -5.36 -6.92 14.84
N ALA A 356 -5.63 -6.01 15.77
CA ALA A 356 -4.79 -5.78 16.95
C ALA A 356 -5.61 -5.98 18.23
N THR A 357 -4.94 -6.43 19.28
CA THR A 357 -5.52 -6.52 20.63
C THR A 357 -4.40 -6.38 21.67
N TYR A 358 -4.74 -6.55 22.95
CA TYR A 358 -3.77 -6.56 24.05
C TYR A 358 -3.55 -7.98 24.57
N ASP A 359 -2.31 -8.25 24.99
CA ASP A 359 -2.00 -9.48 25.72
C ASP A 359 -2.44 -9.44 27.20
N ALA A 360 -1.98 -10.42 27.98
CA ALA A 360 -2.29 -10.52 29.39
C ALA A 360 -1.72 -9.35 30.20
N ASP A 361 -0.58 -8.79 29.77
CA ASP A 361 0.14 -7.70 30.43
C ASP A 361 -0.31 -6.31 29.94
N GLY A 362 -1.23 -6.26 28.97
CA GLY A 362 -1.75 -5.02 28.39
C GLY A 362 -0.88 -4.46 27.26
N LEU A 363 0.03 -5.27 26.70
CA LEU A 363 0.89 -4.86 25.59
C LEU A 363 0.23 -5.15 24.23
N PRO A 364 0.46 -4.28 23.22
CA PRO A 364 -0.06 -4.46 21.87
C PRO A 364 0.44 -5.74 21.20
N VAL A 365 -0.48 -6.42 20.54
CA VAL A 365 -0.27 -7.64 19.74
C VAL A 365 -1.03 -7.53 18.43
N LEU A 366 -0.39 -7.93 17.33
CA LEU A 366 -1.00 -8.03 16.01
C LEU A 366 -1.33 -9.48 15.70
N PHE A 367 -2.53 -9.72 15.19
CA PHE A 367 -2.93 -10.97 14.55
C PHE A 367 -3.08 -10.74 13.07
N PHE A 368 -2.53 -11.62 12.25
CA PHE A 368 -2.50 -11.45 10.80
C PHE A 368 -2.68 -12.78 10.09
N THR A 369 -3.00 -12.73 8.81
CA THR A 369 -3.03 -13.92 7.96
C THR A 369 -1.65 -14.12 7.34
N ALA A 370 -1.00 -15.22 7.69
CA ALA A 370 0.29 -15.61 7.16
C ALA A 370 0.12 -16.37 5.84
N GLY A 371 0.77 -15.87 4.78
CA GLY A 371 0.84 -16.51 3.47
C GLY A 371 2.09 -17.37 3.33
N ASN A 372 1.90 -18.65 2.99
CA ASN A 372 2.97 -19.59 2.69
C ASN A 372 2.54 -20.54 1.56
N ASP A 373 2.98 -20.27 0.34
CA ASP A 373 2.58 -21.01 -0.87
C ASP A 373 3.12 -22.44 -0.92
N SER A 374 4.10 -22.77 -0.05
CA SER A 374 4.57 -24.14 0.12
C SER A 374 3.70 -24.99 1.07
N ALA A 375 2.76 -24.37 1.78
CA ALA A 375 1.84 -25.02 2.71
C ALA A 375 0.47 -25.33 2.07
N SER A 376 -0.29 -26.24 2.68
CA SER A 376 -1.66 -26.55 2.26
C SER A 376 -2.58 -26.68 3.50
N PRO A 377 -3.51 -25.73 3.71
CA PRO A 377 -3.74 -24.52 2.91
C PRO A 377 -2.60 -23.49 3.07
N ASN A 378 -2.50 -22.52 2.15
CA ASN A 378 -1.44 -21.50 2.18
C ASN A 378 -1.77 -20.29 3.08
N GLN A 379 -2.92 -20.31 3.76
CA GLN A 379 -3.39 -19.26 4.67
C GLN A 379 -3.51 -19.81 6.09
N SER A 380 -2.98 -19.08 7.08
CA SER A 380 -3.11 -19.41 8.50
C SER A 380 -3.13 -18.15 9.36
N VAL A 381 -3.68 -18.23 10.57
CA VAL A 381 -3.63 -17.11 11.52
C VAL A 381 -2.31 -17.16 12.28
N ALA A 382 -1.61 -16.03 12.33
CA ALA A 382 -0.35 -15.84 13.02
C ALA A 382 -0.40 -14.59 13.93
N LEU A 383 0.66 -14.40 14.72
CA LEU A 383 0.75 -13.35 15.73
C LEU A 383 2.12 -12.70 15.76
N ALA A 384 2.17 -11.39 16.02
CA ALA A 384 3.38 -10.65 16.34
C ALA A 384 3.21 -9.81 17.61
N ARG A 385 4.25 -9.77 18.45
CA ARG A 385 4.27 -8.97 19.70
C ARG A 385 5.13 -7.73 19.52
N SER A 386 4.68 -6.61 20.09
CA SER A 386 5.50 -5.41 20.15
C SER A 386 6.75 -5.62 21.02
N THR A 387 7.81 -4.88 20.73
CA THR A 387 9.04 -4.89 21.54
C THR A 387 9.05 -3.84 22.65
N TYR A 388 7.92 -3.17 22.90
CA TYR A 388 7.81 -2.08 23.88
C TYR A 388 8.38 -2.42 25.27
N ALA A 389 8.20 -3.66 25.72
CA ALA A 389 8.76 -4.10 27.01
C ALA A 389 10.31 -4.10 27.05
N GLN A 390 10.97 -4.13 25.89
CA GLN A 390 12.43 -4.11 25.75
C GLN A 390 12.98 -2.72 25.45
N ASP A 391 12.32 -1.93 24.60
CA ASP A 391 12.83 -0.63 24.12
C ASP A 391 12.08 0.59 24.67
N GLY A 392 10.85 0.42 25.16
CA GLY A 392 9.98 1.50 25.62
C GLY A 392 9.51 2.44 24.51
N ASP A 393 9.55 2.01 23.24
CA ASP A 393 9.20 2.85 22.09
C ASP A 393 7.68 2.90 21.86
N PRO A 394 7.01 4.02 22.18
CA PRO A 394 5.56 4.14 22.01
C PRO A 394 5.13 4.21 20.54
N ASP A 395 6.06 4.34 19.57
CA ASP A 395 5.75 4.26 18.15
C ASP A 395 5.52 2.82 17.70
N LEU A 396 5.96 1.82 18.48
CA LEU A 396 5.83 0.39 18.17
C LEU A 396 6.44 0.05 16.79
N VAL A 397 7.65 0.54 16.52
CA VAL A 397 8.33 0.33 15.23
C VAL A 397 8.78 -1.13 15.04
N HIS A 398 8.98 -1.87 16.13
CA HIS A 398 9.52 -3.22 16.08
C HIS A 398 8.53 -4.27 16.62
N TRP A 399 8.41 -5.35 15.86
CA TRP A 399 7.49 -6.47 16.12
C TRP A 399 8.22 -7.80 15.96
N VAL A 400 7.96 -8.72 16.90
CA VAL A 400 8.51 -10.09 16.88
C VAL A 400 7.38 -11.07 16.57
N LYS A 401 7.44 -11.70 15.38
CA LYS A 401 6.52 -12.76 14.98
C LYS A 401 6.69 -13.98 15.89
N HIS A 402 5.58 -14.55 16.34
CA HIS A 402 5.60 -15.89 16.92
C HIS A 402 5.99 -16.89 15.83
N PRO A 403 6.92 -17.83 16.07
CA PRO A 403 7.54 -18.61 14.99
C PRO A 403 6.59 -19.58 14.28
N GLU A 404 5.48 -19.98 14.91
CA GLU A 404 4.55 -20.98 14.40
C GLU A 404 3.16 -20.37 14.13
N PRO A 405 2.37 -20.93 13.20
CA PRO A 405 0.99 -20.52 13.02
C PRO A 405 0.13 -20.89 14.24
N LEU A 406 -0.82 -20.03 14.59
CA LEU A 406 -1.72 -20.21 15.74
C LEU A 406 -2.97 -20.99 15.38
N ILE A 407 -3.55 -20.69 14.21
CA ILE A 407 -4.74 -21.36 13.69
C ILE A 407 -4.48 -21.79 12.26
N VAL A 408 -4.36 -23.11 12.06
CA VAL A 408 -4.26 -23.73 10.74
C VAL A 408 -5.60 -24.37 10.41
N GLN A 409 -6.19 -23.98 9.28
CA GLN A 409 -7.46 -24.52 8.83
C GLN A 409 -7.35 -26.03 8.58
N LYS A 410 -8.32 -26.79 9.09
CA LYS A 410 -8.44 -28.24 8.87
C LYS A 410 -9.59 -28.51 7.90
N GLN A 411 -9.53 -29.63 7.19
CA GLN A 411 -10.66 -30.08 6.37
C GLN A 411 -11.94 -30.17 7.21
N GLY A 412 -13.05 -29.69 6.65
CA GLY A 412 -14.35 -29.61 7.33
C GLY A 412 -14.52 -28.38 8.24
N ILE A 413 -13.54 -27.48 8.31
CA ILE A 413 -13.67 -26.17 8.96
C ILE A 413 -13.70 -25.09 7.89
N GLY A 414 -14.90 -24.58 7.61
CA GLY A 414 -15.12 -23.59 6.55
C GLY A 414 -14.78 -24.09 5.14
N ALA A 415 -14.63 -23.15 4.21
CA ALA A 415 -14.23 -23.40 2.83
C ALA A 415 -12.71 -23.57 2.77
N PHE A 416 -12.25 -24.79 2.50
CA PHE A 416 -10.83 -25.13 2.60
C PHE A 416 -9.99 -24.36 1.57
N GLY A 417 -9.00 -23.60 2.04
CA GLY A 417 -8.15 -22.72 1.22
C GLY A 417 -8.48 -21.23 1.36
N ASP A 418 -9.70 -20.89 1.83
CA ASP A 418 -10.13 -19.53 2.12
C ASP A 418 -10.28 -19.36 3.64
N PHE A 419 -9.24 -18.81 4.28
CA PHE A 419 -9.16 -18.71 5.73
C PHE A 419 -8.24 -17.54 6.14
N ARG A 420 -8.83 -16.36 6.35
CA ARG A 420 -8.07 -15.11 6.52
C ARG A 420 -8.78 -14.07 7.36
N ASP A 421 -8.08 -12.96 7.60
CA ASP A 421 -8.52 -11.74 8.26
C ASP A 421 -9.01 -11.95 9.70
N PRO A 422 -8.13 -12.41 10.61
CA PRO A 422 -8.50 -12.63 11.99
C PRO A 422 -8.89 -11.31 12.68
N PHE A 423 -10.10 -11.24 13.23
CA PHE A 423 -10.52 -10.18 14.15
C PHE A 423 -10.55 -10.69 15.59
N VAL A 424 -9.63 -10.19 16.42
CA VAL A 424 -9.39 -10.70 17.77
C VAL A 424 -9.76 -9.66 18.82
N TRP A 425 -10.58 -10.07 19.79
CA TRP A 425 -10.89 -9.25 20.97
C TRP A 425 -10.64 -10.03 22.26
N LYS A 426 -10.52 -9.27 23.36
CA LYS A 426 -10.32 -9.78 24.71
C LYS A 426 -11.48 -9.34 25.59
N ASP A 427 -11.96 -10.25 26.43
CA ASP A 427 -12.87 -9.96 27.54
C ASP A 427 -12.40 -10.67 28.83
N ASP A 428 -13.28 -10.74 29.83
CA ASP A 428 -12.98 -11.37 31.13
C ASP A 428 -12.79 -12.90 31.04
N ASP A 429 -13.37 -13.55 30.02
CA ASP A 429 -13.33 -14.99 29.79
C ASP A 429 -12.17 -15.41 28.86
N GLY A 430 -11.41 -14.48 28.29
CA GLY A 430 -10.20 -14.75 27.50
C GLY A 430 -10.15 -13.99 26.18
N TRP A 431 -9.59 -14.64 25.16
CA TRP A 431 -9.51 -14.10 23.80
C TRP A 431 -10.41 -14.86 22.85
N PHE A 432 -11.02 -14.13 21.93
CA PHE A 432 -11.88 -14.67 20.89
C PHE A 432 -11.44 -14.14 19.54
N ALA A 433 -11.64 -14.94 18.49
CA ALA A 433 -11.30 -14.56 17.14
C ALA A 433 -12.44 -14.92 16.18
N LEU A 434 -12.71 -14.01 15.24
CA LEU A 434 -13.39 -14.33 13.99
C LEU A 434 -12.35 -14.52 12.90
N VAL A 435 -12.56 -15.49 12.01
CA VAL A 435 -11.76 -15.66 10.79
C VAL A 435 -12.70 -15.77 9.60
N GLY A 436 -12.47 -14.97 8.57
CA GLY A 436 -13.23 -14.97 7.32
C GLY A 436 -13.01 -16.27 6.54
N SER A 437 -14.11 -16.85 6.05
CA SER A 437 -14.14 -18.07 5.24
C SER A 437 -15.49 -18.17 4.52
N GLY A 438 -15.84 -19.37 4.07
CA GLY A 438 -17.19 -19.75 3.65
C GLY A 438 -17.62 -21.06 4.29
N ILE A 439 -18.83 -21.50 3.98
CA ILE A 439 -19.31 -22.86 4.21
C ILE A 439 -19.60 -23.45 2.84
N GLU A 440 -18.96 -24.60 2.52
CA GLU A 440 -19.03 -25.20 1.19
C GLU A 440 -20.49 -25.43 0.74
N GLY A 441 -20.89 -24.75 -0.34
CA GLY A 441 -22.23 -24.84 -0.91
C GLY A 441 -23.32 -24.03 -0.19
N GLU A 442 -23.01 -23.34 0.91
CA GLU A 442 -23.99 -22.57 1.69
C GLU A 442 -23.78 -21.05 1.61
N GLY A 443 -22.54 -20.55 1.68
CA GLY A 443 -22.22 -19.12 1.54
C GLY A 443 -21.05 -18.65 2.39
N GLY A 444 -20.71 -17.37 2.29
CA GLY A 444 -19.67 -16.72 3.10
C GLY A 444 -19.96 -16.83 4.61
N ALA A 445 -18.91 -16.91 5.43
CA ALA A 445 -19.04 -17.10 6.86
C ALA A 445 -17.88 -16.50 7.66
N ALA A 446 -18.19 -16.11 8.89
CA ALA A 446 -17.20 -15.83 9.93
C ALA A 446 -17.10 -17.04 10.86
N LEU A 447 -15.90 -17.55 11.07
CA LEU A 447 -15.63 -18.73 11.90
C LEU A 447 -15.17 -18.28 13.30
N GLY A 448 -15.78 -18.84 14.36
CA GLY A 448 -15.49 -18.47 15.74
C GLY A 448 -14.43 -19.34 16.41
N PHE A 449 -13.50 -18.71 17.11
CA PHE A 449 -12.46 -19.37 17.91
C PHE A 449 -12.32 -18.72 19.28
N ALA A 450 -11.91 -19.52 20.28
CA ALA A 450 -11.63 -19.04 21.64
C ALA A 450 -10.28 -19.54 22.17
N SER A 451 -9.61 -18.74 22.98
CA SER A 451 -8.31 -19.02 23.60
C SER A 451 -8.20 -18.45 25.01
N GLN A 452 -7.38 -19.07 25.85
CA GLN A 452 -7.04 -18.61 27.21
C GLN A 452 -5.61 -18.04 27.31
N ASP A 453 -4.83 -18.13 26.24
CA ASP A 453 -3.41 -17.78 26.23
C ASP A 453 -2.95 -17.13 24.93
N MET A 454 -3.89 -16.82 24.01
CA MET A 454 -3.67 -16.31 22.65
C MET A 454 -2.95 -17.27 21.69
N LEU A 455 -2.46 -18.41 22.17
CA LEU A 455 -1.63 -19.34 21.41
C LEU A 455 -2.42 -20.57 21.00
N ASN A 456 -3.22 -21.12 21.92
CA ASN A 456 -4.01 -22.32 21.73
C ASN A 456 -5.47 -21.95 21.48
N TRP A 457 -5.94 -22.19 20.26
CA TRP A 457 -7.28 -21.81 19.83
C TRP A 457 -8.20 -23.01 19.64
N THR A 458 -9.41 -22.90 20.17
CA THR A 458 -10.48 -23.89 20.02
C THR A 458 -11.54 -23.37 19.07
N TYR A 459 -11.77 -24.06 17.96
CA TYR A 459 -12.87 -23.78 17.04
C TYR A 459 -14.23 -24.00 17.72
N LYS A 460 -15.14 -23.04 17.59
CA LYS A 460 -16.48 -23.07 18.20
C LYS A 460 -17.61 -23.31 17.20
N GLY A 461 -17.32 -23.27 15.90
CA GLY A 461 -18.31 -23.37 14.84
C GLY A 461 -18.37 -22.08 14.01
N PRO A 462 -19.28 -22.01 13.02
CA PRO A 462 -19.61 -20.77 12.36
C PRO A 462 -20.16 -19.78 13.39
N PHE A 463 -19.52 -18.63 13.50
CA PHE A 463 -20.01 -17.52 14.31
C PHE A 463 -21.28 -16.94 13.68
N TYR A 464 -21.24 -16.77 12.36
CA TYR A 464 -22.37 -16.42 11.51
C TYR A 464 -22.08 -16.80 10.05
N GLN A 465 -23.11 -17.06 9.25
CA GLN A 465 -22.99 -17.44 7.83
C GLN A 465 -24.13 -16.85 7.00
N ALA A 466 -23.85 -16.60 5.73
CA ALA A 466 -24.85 -16.23 4.73
C ALA A 466 -25.77 -17.43 4.40
N ASP A 467 -26.99 -17.10 3.98
CA ASP A 467 -27.81 -17.98 3.15
C ASP A 467 -27.70 -17.49 1.69
N ILE A 468 -26.78 -18.07 0.91
CA ILE A 468 -26.53 -17.61 -0.46
C ILE A 468 -27.70 -17.90 -1.41
N GLN A 469 -28.61 -18.81 -1.05
CA GLN A 469 -29.82 -19.06 -1.86
C GLN A 469 -30.81 -17.91 -1.73
N LYS A 470 -30.88 -17.30 -0.54
CA LYS A 470 -31.74 -16.15 -0.26
C LYS A 470 -31.06 -14.82 -0.62
N TYR A 471 -29.77 -14.70 -0.35
CA TYR A 471 -28.97 -13.48 -0.51
C TYR A 471 -27.69 -13.77 -1.30
N PRO A 472 -27.78 -14.02 -2.62
CA PRO A 472 -26.64 -14.45 -3.43
C PRO A 472 -25.49 -13.42 -3.48
N TYR A 473 -25.80 -12.15 -3.31
CA TYR A 473 -24.82 -11.05 -3.26
C TYR A 473 -23.87 -11.13 -2.04
N LEU A 474 -24.18 -11.96 -1.04
CA LEU A 474 -23.27 -12.21 0.10
C LEU A 474 -22.15 -13.20 -0.20
N GLY A 475 -22.09 -13.71 -1.43
CA GLY A 475 -20.94 -14.44 -1.94
C GLY A 475 -20.65 -15.78 -1.25
N PRO A 476 -19.71 -16.55 -1.80
CA PRO A 476 -19.26 -17.80 -1.20
C PRO A 476 -18.29 -17.61 -0.04
N ILE A 477 -17.60 -16.48 0.05
CA ILE A 477 -16.53 -16.21 1.04
C ILE A 477 -16.73 -14.82 1.65
N TRP A 478 -16.43 -14.66 2.93
CA TRP A 478 -16.35 -13.37 3.60
C TRP A 478 -14.91 -13.03 4.00
N GLU A 479 -14.54 -11.78 3.78
CA GLU A 479 -13.31 -11.14 4.26
C GLU A 479 -13.62 -10.19 5.42
N LEU A 480 -12.59 -9.93 6.22
CA LEU A 480 -12.59 -8.89 7.26
C LEU A 480 -13.84 -8.88 8.16
N PRO A 481 -14.18 -9.99 8.84
CA PRO A 481 -15.28 -9.98 9.80
C PRO A 481 -14.93 -9.12 11.01
N VAL A 482 -15.76 -8.13 11.36
CA VAL A 482 -15.53 -7.22 12.52
C VAL A 482 -16.75 -7.24 13.44
N LEU A 483 -16.52 -7.37 14.75
CA LEU A 483 -17.57 -7.33 15.76
C LEU A 483 -17.34 -6.17 16.74
N LEU A 484 -18.29 -5.23 16.84
CA LEU A 484 -18.20 -4.09 17.75
C LEU A 484 -19.45 -3.99 18.65
N PRO A 485 -19.31 -3.67 19.96
CA PRO A 485 -20.46 -3.44 20.82
C PRO A 485 -21.17 -2.12 20.46
N LEU A 486 -22.49 -2.13 20.30
CA LEU A 486 -23.27 -0.93 19.98
C LEU A 486 -23.98 -0.29 21.17
N GLY A 487 -24.05 -0.98 22.31
CA GLY A 487 -24.72 -0.51 23.52
C GLY A 487 -26.01 -1.27 23.79
N THR A 488 -26.98 -0.61 24.41
CA THR A 488 -28.26 -1.24 24.81
C THR A 488 -29.42 -0.57 24.08
N ASP A 489 -30.33 -1.38 23.53
CA ASP A 489 -31.53 -0.88 22.86
C ASP A 489 -32.62 -0.42 23.85
N LYS A 490 -33.74 0.08 23.32
CA LYS A 490 -34.89 0.53 24.14
C LYS A 490 -35.56 -0.60 24.92
N GLN A 491 -35.32 -1.85 24.55
CA GLN A 491 -35.84 -3.07 25.16
C GLN A 491 -34.88 -3.64 26.23
N GLY A 492 -33.73 -2.98 26.46
CA GLY A 492 -32.74 -3.42 27.43
C GLY A 492 -31.81 -4.53 26.95
N GLN A 493 -31.79 -4.84 25.64
CA GLN A 493 -30.91 -5.86 25.06
C GLN A 493 -29.57 -5.25 24.65
N HIS A 494 -28.47 -5.96 24.94
CA HIS A 494 -27.13 -5.56 24.51
C HIS A 494 -26.92 -5.89 23.04
N LYS A 495 -26.66 -4.87 22.23
CA LYS A 495 -26.50 -4.98 20.78
C LYS A 495 -25.04 -4.92 20.36
N HIS A 496 -24.74 -5.63 19.28
CA HIS A 496 -23.46 -5.66 18.59
C HIS A 496 -23.68 -5.39 17.10
N LEU A 497 -22.66 -4.81 16.48
CA LEU A 497 -22.52 -4.63 15.04
C LEU A 497 -21.58 -5.71 14.51
N LEU A 498 -22.06 -6.52 13.57
CA LEU A 498 -21.21 -7.40 12.76
C LEU A 498 -21.06 -6.79 11.37
N LEU A 499 -19.82 -6.60 10.91
CA LEU A 499 -19.47 -6.13 9.56
C LEU A 499 -18.70 -7.21 8.83
N VAL A 500 -18.92 -7.34 7.52
CA VAL A 500 -18.18 -8.27 6.65
C VAL A 500 -18.03 -7.67 5.25
N SER A 501 -17.03 -8.15 4.49
CA SER A 501 -16.94 -7.91 3.04
C SER A 501 -17.04 -9.21 2.24
N PRO A 502 -18.15 -9.43 1.50
CA PRO A 502 -18.30 -10.57 0.61
C PRO A 502 -17.31 -10.54 -0.56
N VAL A 503 -16.78 -11.71 -0.92
CA VAL A 503 -15.94 -11.90 -2.11
C VAL A 503 -16.23 -13.21 -2.83
N GLY A 504 -15.72 -13.31 -4.05
CA GLY A 504 -15.90 -14.48 -4.90
C GLY A 504 -17.06 -14.34 -5.89
N MET A 505 -17.35 -15.42 -6.61
CA MET A 505 -18.33 -15.39 -7.69
C MET A 505 -19.73 -14.99 -7.19
N GLY A 506 -20.30 -13.95 -7.78
CA GLY A 506 -21.64 -13.46 -7.45
C GLY A 506 -21.72 -12.58 -6.21
N ALA A 507 -20.61 -12.39 -5.49
CA ALA A 507 -20.53 -11.47 -4.37
C ALA A 507 -20.61 -10.02 -4.85
N ASP A 508 -21.32 -9.21 -4.08
CA ASP A 508 -21.24 -7.76 -4.13
C ASP A 508 -20.18 -7.31 -3.12
N VAL A 509 -19.10 -6.70 -3.60
CA VAL A 509 -17.92 -6.42 -2.77
C VAL A 509 -18.11 -5.07 -2.09
N GLU A 510 -18.89 -5.10 -1.01
CA GLU A 510 -19.22 -3.96 -0.17
C GLU A 510 -19.08 -4.30 1.31
N VAL A 511 -19.29 -3.30 2.19
CA VAL A 511 -19.45 -3.56 3.62
C VAL A 511 -20.92 -3.77 3.97
N PHE A 512 -21.25 -5.03 4.25
CA PHE A 512 -22.55 -5.43 4.79
C PHE A 512 -22.51 -5.52 6.30
N TYR A 513 -23.63 -5.20 6.93
CA TYR A 513 -23.74 -5.26 8.38
C TYR A 513 -25.05 -5.85 8.88
N TRP A 514 -24.99 -6.34 10.12
CA TRP A 514 -26.13 -6.70 10.94
C TRP A 514 -26.01 -6.07 12.33
N ILE A 515 -27.16 -5.69 12.90
CA ILE A 515 -27.31 -5.42 14.33
C ILE A 515 -27.93 -6.66 14.97
N GLY A 516 -27.39 -7.09 16.12
CA GLY A 516 -27.84 -8.30 16.78
C GLY A 516 -27.25 -8.47 18.17
N GLN A 517 -27.37 -9.68 18.70
CA GLN A 517 -26.87 -10.06 20.02
C GLN A 517 -25.73 -11.07 19.87
N LEU A 518 -24.75 -10.97 20.76
CA LEU A 518 -23.70 -11.97 20.91
C LEU A 518 -24.19 -13.05 21.87
N ASP A 519 -24.32 -14.29 21.40
CA ASP A 519 -24.46 -15.46 22.26
C ASP A 519 -23.07 -15.88 22.75
N THR A 520 -22.71 -15.44 23.96
CA THR A 520 -21.41 -15.73 24.57
C THR A 520 -21.23 -17.20 24.94
N HIS A 521 -22.32 -17.96 25.12
CA HIS A 521 -22.22 -19.39 25.47
C HIS A 521 -21.80 -20.23 24.27
N ASN A 522 -22.44 -19.98 23.12
CA ASN A 522 -22.16 -20.73 21.88
C ASN A 522 -21.08 -20.05 21.01
N LEU A 523 -20.71 -18.80 21.32
CA LEU A 523 -19.90 -17.93 20.46
C LEU A 523 -20.51 -17.82 19.05
N SER A 524 -21.72 -17.26 18.99
CA SER A 524 -22.45 -17.04 17.74
C SER A 524 -23.17 -15.69 17.73
N PHE A 525 -23.52 -15.23 16.54
CA PHE A 525 -24.27 -13.99 16.34
C PHE A 525 -25.74 -14.27 16.07
N LEU A 526 -26.61 -13.56 16.77
CA LEU A 526 -28.06 -13.62 16.62
C LEU A 526 -28.54 -12.29 16.02
N PRO A 527 -28.70 -12.18 14.70
CA PRO A 527 -29.09 -10.93 14.06
C PRO A 527 -30.55 -10.59 14.40
N ASP A 528 -30.87 -9.31 14.52
CA ASP A 528 -32.25 -8.83 14.70
C ASP A 528 -33.10 -9.05 13.43
N GLN A 529 -32.44 -9.13 12.27
CA GLN A 529 -33.04 -9.38 10.96
C GLN A 529 -32.12 -10.23 10.09
N GLU A 530 -32.67 -11.10 9.24
CA GLU A 530 -31.85 -11.99 8.41
C GLU A 530 -31.12 -11.26 7.28
N GLU A 531 -31.78 -10.31 6.62
CA GLU A 531 -31.19 -9.55 5.51
C GLU A 531 -30.22 -8.48 6.05
N PRO A 532 -28.95 -8.47 5.61
CA PRO A 532 -28.03 -7.40 5.99
C PRO A 532 -28.44 -6.07 5.39
N GLU A 533 -27.86 -5.02 5.93
CA GLU A 533 -27.87 -3.71 5.31
C GLU A 533 -26.48 -3.32 4.81
N LEU A 534 -26.44 -2.51 3.75
CA LEU A 534 -25.24 -1.79 3.35
C LEU A 534 -24.99 -0.62 4.31
N ILE A 535 -23.76 -0.47 4.80
CA ILE A 535 -23.39 0.69 5.63
C ILE A 535 -23.15 1.95 4.79
N ASP A 536 -22.57 1.75 3.60
CA ASP A 536 -22.32 2.74 2.57
C ASP A 536 -23.05 2.31 1.29
N VAL A 537 -23.65 3.25 0.57
CA VAL A 537 -24.42 2.97 -0.65
C VAL A 537 -23.72 3.38 -1.94
N GLY A 538 -22.47 3.88 -1.85
CA GLY A 538 -21.59 4.03 -3.00
C GLY A 538 -21.09 2.67 -3.47
N ASP A 539 -20.84 2.53 -4.76
CA ASP A 539 -20.48 1.26 -5.40
C ASP A 539 -18.95 1.13 -5.51
N PHE A 540 -18.43 0.02 -4.98
CA PHE A 540 -17.07 -0.49 -5.00
C PHE A 540 -16.01 0.47 -4.44
N HIS A 541 -16.37 1.26 -3.43
CA HIS A 541 -15.45 2.22 -2.83
C HIS A 541 -15.28 2.03 -1.33
N PHE A 542 -16.37 1.84 -0.56
CA PHE A 542 -16.31 1.63 0.87
C PHE A 542 -16.26 0.12 1.16
N THR A 543 -15.04 -0.40 1.31
CA THR A 543 -14.82 -1.86 1.45
C THR A 543 -13.81 -2.15 2.55
N GLY A 544 -13.66 -3.42 2.91
CA GLY A 544 -12.64 -3.89 3.84
C GLY A 544 -12.72 -3.24 5.22
N PRO A 545 -13.73 -3.59 6.03
CA PRO A 545 -13.96 -2.94 7.31
C PRO A 545 -12.94 -3.35 8.36
N SER A 546 -12.58 -2.40 9.20
CA SER A 546 -11.89 -2.62 10.47
C SER A 546 -12.51 -1.72 11.54
N GLY A 547 -12.20 -1.96 12.81
CA GLY A 547 -12.68 -1.06 13.85
C GLY A 547 -12.14 -1.34 15.23
N MET A 548 -12.35 -0.36 16.12
CA MET A 548 -11.96 -0.40 17.52
C MET A 548 -13.04 0.22 18.41
N VAL A 549 -12.98 -0.13 19.70
CA VAL A 549 -13.56 0.71 20.75
C VAL A 549 -12.48 1.67 21.23
N ASP A 550 -12.66 2.97 21.02
CA ASP A 550 -11.73 4.00 21.48
C ASP A 550 -11.67 4.00 23.02
N PRO A 551 -10.54 3.63 23.64
CA PRO A 551 -10.47 3.54 25.09
C PRO A 551 -10.56 4.91 25.77
N LYS A 552 -10.35 6.02 25.04
CA LYS A 552 -10.47 7.38 25.60
C LYS A 552 -11.91 7.84 25.72
N THR A 553 -12.78 7.44 24.79
CA THR A 553 -14.14 7.99 24.67
C THR A 553 -15.26 6.94 24.74
N GLY A 554 -14.94 5.66 24.56
CA GLY A 554 -15.92 4.58 24.41
C GLY A 554 -16.66 4.59 23.06
N ARG A 555 -16.26 5.45 22.10
CA ARG A 555 -16.80 5.45 20.74
C ARG A 555 -16.35 4.20 20.00
N LYS A 556 -17.21 3.71 19.10
CA LYS A 556 -16.86 2.63 18.19
C LYS A 556 -16.46 3.29 16.90
N ILE A 557 -15.21 3.13 16.51
CA ILE A 557 -14.65 3.79 15.34
C ILE A 557 -14.35 2.71 14.31
N ILE A 558 -14.86 2.89 13.10
CA ILE A 558 -14.57 2.03 11.97
C ILE A 558 -13.67 2.74 10.96
N PHE A 559 -12.92 1.93 10.22
CA PHE A 559 -12.03 2.34 9.14
C PHE A 559 -12.29 1.43 7.94
N THR A 560 -12.10 1.97 6.75
CA THR A 560 -12.26 1.25 5.49
C THR A 560 -11.23 1.73 4.48
N ILE A 561 -10.99 0.93 3.44
CA ILE A 561 -10.39 1.44 2.22
C ILE A 561 -11.45 2.22 1.42
N ALA A 562 -10.99 3.28 0.77
CA ALA A 562 -11.63 3.91 -0.36
C ALA A 562 -10.98 3.44 -1.67
N GLN A 563 -11.52 2.38 -2.27
CA GLN A 563 -10.92 1.76 -3.45
C GLN A 563 -10.91 2.73 -4.64
N GLY A 564 -9.82 2.72 -5.39
CA GLY A 564 -9.66 3.46 -6.64
C GLY A 564 -10.17 2.64 -7.82
N ASP A 565 -10.65 3.30 -8.87
CA ASP A 565 -11.16 2.66 -10.09
C ASP A 565 -10.28 2.94 -11.33
N ARG A 566 -9.09 3.52 -11.10
CA ARG A 566 -8.11 3.83 -12.15
C ARG A 566 -7.64 2.57 -12.88
N THR A 567 -7.15 2.79 -14.09
CA THR A 567 -6.42 1.75 -14.83
C THR A 567 -4.98 1.70 -14.33
N SER A 568 -4.34 0.54 -14.51
CA SER A 568 -2.93 0.35 -14.14
C SER A 568 -1.98 1.36 -14.81
N GLU A 569 -2.31 1.87 -16.00
CA GLU A 569 -1.54 2.93 -16.66
C GLU A 569 -1.60 4.24 -15.89
N LEU A 570 -2.79 4.63 -15.41
CA LEU A 570 -2.94 5.86 -14.61
C LEU A 570 -2.34 5.69 -13.22
N GLU A 571 -2.40 4.50 -12.64
CA GLU A 571 -1.73 4.17 -11.37
C GLU A 571 -0.20 4.21 -11.52
N TYR A 572 0.33 3.73 -12.64
CA TYR A 572 1.75 3.86 -12.97
C TYR A 572 2.17 5.33 -13.01
N GLN A 573 1.41 6.15 -13.73
CA GLN A 573 1.68 7.59 -13.90
C GLN A 573 1.45 8.41 -12.62
N SER A 574 0.54 8.00 -11.73
CA SER A 574 0.33 8.66 -10.44
C SER A 574 1.36 8.25 -9.40
N GLY A 575 1.91 7.03 -9.49
CA GLY A 575 2.82 6.47 -8.49
C GLY A 575 2.16 6.11 -7.17
N TRP A 576 0.83 6.09 -7.11
CA TRP A 576 0.06 5.65 -5.95
C TRP A 576 -1.28 5.03 -6.36
N ALA A 577 -1.79 4.12 -5.53
CA ALA A 577 -3.09 3.49 -5.71
C ALA A 577 -3.81 3.35 -4.35
N HIS A 578 -5.09 3.75 -4.36
CA HIS A 578 -6.03 3.69 -3.23
C HIS A 578 -5.67 4.62 -2.04
N ASN A 579 -6.58 4.71 -1.07
CA ASN A 579 -6.43 5.44 0.20
C ASN A 579 -7.42 4.88 1.23
N GLY A 580 -7.27 5.24 2.51
CA GLY A 580 -8.31 4.98 3.51
C GLY A 580 -9.51 5.92 3.34
N GLY A 581 -10.69 5.49 3.79
CA GLY A 581 -11.82 6.39 4.06
C GLY A 581 -11.60 7.20 5.34
N LEU A 582 -12.52 8.12 5.65
CA LEU A 582 -12.51 8.84 6.92
C LEU A 582 -12.77 7.90 8.12
N PRO A 583 -12.20 8.15 9.30
CA PRO A 583 -12.59 7.43 10.51
C PRO A 583 -14.05 7.77 10.88
N LEU A 584 -14.89 6.75 11.07
CA LEU A 584 -16.32 6.93 11.33
C LEU A 584 -16.71 6.40 12.71
N SER A 585 -17.44 7.21 13.47
CA SER A 585 -18.11 6.77 14.69
C SER A 585 -19.43 6.08 14.35
N VAL A 586 -19.62 4.87 14.86
CA VAL A 586 -20.88 4.12 14.75
C VAL A 586 -21.57 3.96 16.11
N PHE A 587 -22.89 4.04 16.11
CA PHE A 587 -23.70 4.00 17.33
C PHE A 587 -25.11 3.45 17.09
N LEU A 588 -25.75 2.93 18.15
CA LEU A 588 -27.16 2.54 18.08
C LEU A 588 -28.05 3.77 18.24
N ARG A 589 -28.91 4.03 17.26
CA ARG A 589 -29.90 5.11 17.34
C ARG A 589 -31.09 4.69 18.19
N GLU A 590 -31.82 5.69 18.66
CA GLU A 590 -33.04 5.49 19.43
C GLU A 590 -34.14 4.71 18.69
N ASP A 591 -34.16 4.76 17.36
CA ASP A 591 -35.11 4.02 16.53
C ASP A 591 -34.66 2.59 16.20
N GLY A 592 -33.49 2.17 16.73
CA GLY A 592 -32.91 0.85 16.53
C GLY A 592 -32.02 0.72 15.29
N ARG A 593 -31.92 1.77 14.46
CA ARG A 593 -31.04 1.75 13.27
C ARG A 593 -29.59 2.05 13.63
N LEU A 594 -28.67 1.71 12.73
CA LEU A 594 -27.28 2.13 12.83
C LEU A 594 -27.16 3.64 12.59
N GLY A 595 -26.45 4.32 13.47
CA GLY A 595 -25.98 5.68 13.29
C GLY A 595 -24.52 5.65 12.82
N ILE A 596 -24.19 6.52 11.87
CA ILE A 596 -22.86 6.65 11.30
C ILE A 596 -22.53 8.13 11.07
N GLU A 597 -21.42 8.58 11.63
CA GLU A 597 -20.96 9.98 11.53
C GLU A 597 -19.43 10.04 11.50
N PRO A 598 -18.81 10.95 10.73
CA PRO A 598 -17.38 11.21 10.81
C PRO A 598 -16.97 11.63 12.21
N ILE A 599 -15.76 11.26 12.63
CA ILE A 599 -15.26 11.68 13.94
C ILE A 599 -15.20 13.20 14.04
N GLN A 600 -15.55 13.73 15.21
CA GLN A 600 -15.60 15.18 15.44
C GLN A 600 -14.22 15.85 15.30
N GLU A 601 -13.14 15.11 15.53
CA GLU A 601 -11.77 15.58 15.47
C GLU A 601 -11.41 16.14 14.08
N LEU A 602 -12.05 15.68 13.00
CA LEU A 602 -11.85 16.21 11.65
C LEU A 602 -12.13 17.72 11.55
N GLN A 603 -12.93 18.28 12.47
CA GLN A 603 -13.18 19.73 12.53
C GLN A 603 -11.90 20.53 12.80
N SER A 604 -10.84 19.91 13.35
CA SER A 604 -9.54 20.54 13.52
C SER A 604 -8.88 20.96 12.20
N LEU A 605 -9.26 20.33 11.09
CA LEU A 605 -8.78 20.65 9.75
C LEU A 605 -9.53 21.83 9.11
N ARG A 606 -10.60 22.34 9.72
CA ARG A 606 -11.37 23.46 9.18
C ARG A 606 -10.50 24.71 9.10
N GLY A 607 -10.29 25.18 7.88
CA GLY A 607 -9.74 26.49 7.58
C GLY A 607 -10.84 27.55 7.46
N THR A 608 -10.66 28.45 6.49
CA THR A 608 -11.61 29.53 6.22
C THR A 608 -13.01 29.00 5.90
N GLN A 609 -14.03 29.50 6.62
CA GLN A 609 -15.42 29.31 6.25
C GLN A 609 -15.72 30.10 4.97
N ARG A 610 -16.05 29.40 3.89
CA ARG A 610 -16.32 29.97 2.55
C ARG A 610 -17.76 30.45 2.41
N LEU A 611 -18.69 29.78 3.08
CA LEU A 611 -20.11 30.07 2.98
C LEU A 611 -20.81 29.73 4.30
N SER A 612 -21.78 30.56 4.68
CA SER A 612 -22.77 30.26 5.71
C SER A 612 -24.06 30.99 5.33
N ILE A 613 -25.10 30.22 4.98
CA ILE A 613 -26.40 30.74 4.53
C ILE A 613 -27.54 29.95 5.18
N ARG A 614 -28.72 30.57 5.26
CA ARG A 614 -29.93 29.99 5.88
C ARG A 614 -31.19 30.49 5.20
N ASP A 615 -32.14 29.57 5.03
CA ASP A 615 -33.46 29.82 4.44
C ASP A 615 -33.41 30.50 3.07
N ASN A 616 -32.44 30.10 2.23
CA ASN A 616 -32.25 30.63 0.87
C ASN A 616 -33.04 29.80 -0.15
N SER A 617 -33.58 30.49 -1.18
CA SER A 617 -34.06 29.81 -2.39
C SER A 617 -32.90 29.17 -3.17
N LEU A 618 -33.22 28.23 -4.08
CA LEU A 618 -32.25 27.60 -4.97
C LEU A 618 -31.39 28.62 -5.72
N ALA A 619 -32.04 29.65 -6.30
CA ALA A 619 -31.35 30.69 -7.05
C ALA A 619 -30.40 31.55 -6.18
N GLU A 620 -30.80 31.90 -4.96
CA GLU A 620 -29.97 32.66 -4.03
C GLU A 620 -28.77 31.85 -3.52
N ALA A 621 -28.98 30.56 -3.23
CA ALA A 621 -27.91 29.65 -2.83
C ALA A 621 -26.87 29.50 -3.96
N ASN A 622 -27.32 29.22 -5.19
CA ASN A 622 -26.44 29.07 -6.34
C ASN A 622 -25.75 30.38 -6.75
N LEU A 623 -26.36 31.54 -6.51
CA LEU A 623 -25.67 32.83 -6.66
C LEU A 623 -24.49 32.95 -5.68
N SER A 624 -24.68 32.51 -4.43
CA SER A 624 -23.65 32.55 -3.39
C SER A 624 -22.52 31.55 -3.64
N LEU A 625 -22.83 30.40 -4.27
CA LEU A 625 -21.84 29.36 -4.59
C LEU A 625 -20.91 29.71 -5.75
N LYS A 626 -21.23 30.70 -6.60
CA LYS A 626 -20.40 31.08 -7.76
C LYS A 626 -18.94 31.41 -7.41
N ASP A 627 -18.74 31.97 -6.21
CA ASP A 627 -17.42 32.38 -5.72
C ASP A 627 -16.78 31.32 -4.80
N VAL A 628 -17.48 30.23 -4.49
CA VAL A 628 -16.95 29.11 -3.73
C VAL A 628 -16.26 28.14 -4.68
N ARG A 629 -14.93 28.02 -4.53
CA ARG A 629 -14.10 27.12 -5.32
C ARG A 629 -13.16 26.34 -4.41
N GLY A 630 -13.09 25.03 -4.59
CA GLY A 630 -12.15 24.18 -3.85
C GLY A 630 -12.25 22.70 -4.22
N ASP A 631 -11.15 22.00 -4.01
CA ASP A 631 -10.96 20.56 -4.13
C ASP A 631 -10.78 19.87 -2.76
N MET A 632 -10.73 20.65 -1.68
CA MET A 632 -10.63 20.20 -0.29
C MET A 632 -11.63 20.98 0.56
N LEU A 633 -12.84 20.45 0.72
CA LEU A 633 -13.97 21.13 1.37
C LEU A 633 -14.71 20.21 2.34
N GLU A 634 -15.15 20.77 3.45
CA GLU A 634 -16.25 20.21 4.24
C GLU A 634 -17.51 21.02 3.93
N ILE A 635 -18.60 20.33 3.60
CA ILE A 635 -19.89 20.92 3.23
C ILE A 635 -20.97 20.30 4.11
N GLN A 636 -21.68 21.13 4.87
CA GLN A 636 -22.87 20.73 5.59
C GLN A 636 -24.07 21.42 4.99
N VAL A 637 -25.10 20.66 4.57
CA VAL A 637 -26.29 21.22 3.93
C VAL A 637 -27.55 20.50 4.38
N GLU A 638 -28.60 21.29 4.67
CA GLU A 638 -29.95 20.80 4.92
C GLU A 638 -30.90 21.33 3.84
N LEU A 639 -31.55 20.40 3.14
CA LEU A 639 -32.43 20.66 2.01
C LEU A 639 -33.84 20.21 2.33
N GLU A 640 -34.78 21.16 2.32
CA GLU A 640 -36.22 20.89 2.42
C GLU A 640 -36.80 20.75 1.00
N PRO A 641 -37.46 19.63 0.68
CA PRO A 641 -37.90 19.33 -0.69
C PRO A 641 -38.99 20.26 -1.22
N ARG A 642 -39.91 20.75 -0.37
CA ARG A 642 -41.11 21.49 -0.81
C ARG A 642 -41.90 20.75 -1.91
N HIS A 643 -41.76 21.17 -3.18
CA HIS A 643 -42.44 20.61 -4.35
C HIS A 643 -41.51 19.78 -5.25
N THR A 644 -40.31 19.50 -4.78
CA THR A 644 -39.24 18.80 -5.49
C THR A 644 -39.26 17.31 -5.13
N THR A 645 -39.07 16.45 -6.13
CA THR A 645 -38.97 14.99 -5.95
C THR A 645 -37.54 14.48 -5.93
N GLN A 646 -36.61 15.22 -6.54
CA GLN A 646 -35.18 14.94 -6.52
C GLN A 646 -34.39 16.21 -6.24
N LEU A 647 -33.46 16.14 -5.29
CA LEU A 647 -32.62 17.28 -4.92
C LEU A 647 -31.26 16.83 -4.41
N GLY A 648 -30.29 17.73 -4.45
CA GLY A 648 -28.94 17.43 -4.04
C GLY A 648 -27.95 18.54 -4.34
N ILE A 649 -26.70 18.14 -4.57
CA ILE A 649 -25.57 19.02 -4.80
C ILE A 649 -24.62 18.40 -5.81
N LYS A 650 -24.14 19.23 -6.72
CA LYS A 650 -23.04 18.92 -7.62
C LYS A 650 -21.73 19.43 -7.02
N VAL A 651 -20.70 18.61 -7.15
CA VAL A 651 -19.33 18.92 -6.74
C VAL A 651 -18.39 18.77 -7.93
N ARG A 652 -17.20 19.37 -7.82
CA ARG A 652 -16.16 19.35 -8.86
C ARG A 652 -16.70 19.82 -10.21
N CYS A 653 -17.50 20.88 -10.21
CA CYS A 653 -18.08 21.45 -11.42
C CYS A 653 -17.05 22.29 -12.17
N THR A 654 -16.90 22.09 -13.48
CA THR A 654 -16.21 23.04 -14.35
C THR A 654 -17.10 24.27 -14.60
N PRO A 655 -16.51 25.44 -14.91
CA PRO A 655 -17.29 26.68 -15.12
C PRO A 655 -18.34 26.59 -16.25
N ASP A 656 -18.13 25.69 -17.21
CA ASP A 656 -19.02 25.43 -18.35
C ASP A 656 -19.95 24.22 -18.15
N GLY A 657 -19.86 23.51 -17.02
CA GLY A 657 -20.66 22.32 -16.71
C GLY A 657 -20.30 21.08 -17.54
N ASP A 658 -19.11 21.05 -18.14
CA ASP A 658 -18.61 19.90 -18.89
C ASP A 658 -18.27 18.71 -17.99
N GLU A 659 -17.60 18.96 -16.85
CA GLU A 659 -17.39 17.96 -15.79
C GLU A 659 -18.14 18.36 -14.52
N GLU A 660 -18.82 17.39 -13.90
CA GLU A 660 -19.55 17.52 -12.63
C GLU A 660 -19.79 16.12 -12.03
N THR A 661 -19.90 16.04 -10.70
CA THR A 661 -20.39 14.85 -10.00
C THR A 661 -21.59 15.25 -9.15
N LEU A 662 -22.76 14.63 -9.39
CA LEU A 662 -24.01 14.99 -8.73
C LEU A 662 -24.37 13.99 -7.63
N LEU A 663 -24.39 14.43 -6.37
CA LEU A 663 -25.01 13.71 -5.27
C LEU A 663 -26.46 14.15 -5.13
N TYR A 664 -27.41 13.22 -5.10
CA TYR A 664 -28.82 13.57 -4.96
C TYR A 664 -29.64 12.49 -4.27
N TYR A 665 -30.76 12.90 -3.68
CA TYR A 665 -31.73 12.00 -3.10
C TYR A 665 -33.01 12.02 -3.92
N ASP A 666 -33.59 10.84 -4.14
CA ASP A 666 -34.89 10.66 -4.78
C ASP A 666 -35.95 10.28 -3.72
N PHE A 667 -36.91 11.17 -3.52
CA PHE A 667 -38.00 10.96 -2.56
C PHE A 667 -39.04 9.93 -3.02
N ASN A 668 -39.18 9.69 -4.32
CA ASN A 668 -40.09 8.67 -4.85
C ASN A 668 -39.52 7.26 -4.63
N GLU A 669 -38.20 7.11 -4.78
CA GLU A 669 -37.53 5.82 -4.61
C GLU A 669 -37.01 5.57 -3.20
N ALA A 670 -36.91 6.61 -2.36
CA ALA A 670 -36.23 6.58 -1.07
C ALA A 670 -34.78 6.10 -1.17
N LYS A 671 -34.01 6.75 -2.05
CA LYS A 671 -32.62 6.39 -2.35
C LYS A 671 -31.71 7.60 -2.44
N LEU A 672 -30.49 7.42 -1.96
CA LEU A 672 -29.37 8.33 -2.16
C LEU A 672 -28.54 7.83 -3.34
N TRP A 673 -28.22 8.73 -4.25
CA TRP A 673 -27.55 8.46 -5.52
C TRP A 673 -26.34 9.38 -5.72
N VAL A 674 -25.38 8.90 -6.51
CA VAL A 674 -24.37 9.71 -7.17
C VAL A 674 -24.37 9.44 -8.66
N ASP A 675 -24.48 10.50 -9.46
CA ASP A 675 -24.31 10.46 -10.91
C ASP A 675 -22.87 10.87 -11.24
N ARG A 676 -22.14 9.89 -11.76
CA ARG A 676 -20.74 10.02 -12.16
C ARG A 676 -20.57 10.11 -13.66
N THR A 677 -21.64 10.21 -14.46
CA THR A 677 -21.57 10.17 -15.94
C THR A 677 -20.82 11.35 -16.56
N LYS A 678 -20.57 12.40 -15.79
CA LYS A 678 -19.78 13.57 -16.17
C LYS A 678 -18.64 13.86 -15.19
N THR A 679 -18.25 12.92 -14.33
CA THR A 679 -17.17 13.16 -13.36
C THR A 679 -15.85 13.50 -14.04
N THR A 680 -15.59 12.91 -15.21
CA THR A 680 -14.37 13.15 -15.97
C THR A 680 -14.56 12.97 -17.48
N ARG A 681 -13.74 13.70 -18.24
CA ARG A 681 -13.54 13.55 -19.69
C ARG A 681 -12.23 12.84 -20.03
N HIS A 682 -11.44 12.46 -19.03
CA HIS A 682 -10.20 11.74 -19.27
C HIS A 682 -10.51 10.36 -19.89
N PRO A 683 -9.99 10.04 -21.09
CA PRO A 683 -10.39 8.84 -21.83
C PRO A 683 -9.95 7.53 -21.17
N GLY A 684 -8.95 7.58 -20.28
CA GLY A 684 -8.45 6.43 -19.53
C GLY A 684 -9.09 6.23 -18.15
N GLU A 685 -9.86 7.20 -17.66
CA GLU A 685 -10.52 7.08 -16.35
C GLU A 685 -11.85 6.32 -16.49
N LYS A 686 -12.18 5.51 -15.47
CA LYS A 686 -13.49 4.86 -15.41
C LYS A 686 -14.51 5.86 -14.87
N CYS A 687 -15.66 5.92 -15.53
CA CYS A 687 -16.67 6.95 -15.31
C CYS A 687 -18.07 6.36 -15.54
N SER A 688 -18.37 5.20 -14.96
CA SER A 688 -19.59 4.48 -15.33
C SER A 688 -20.70 4.62 -14.29
N GLY A 689 -21.57 5.59 -14.56
CA GLY A 689 -22.99 5.45 -14.25
C GLY A 689 -23.50 6.21 -13.03
N VAL A 690 -24.74 5.88 -12.70
CA VAL A 690 -25.43 6.34 -11.51
C VAL A 690 -25.42 5.18 -10.53
N GLN A 691 -24.85 5.39 -9.36
CA GLN A 691 -24.71 4.39 -8.31
C GLN A 691 -25.26 4.94 -6.98
N GLY A 692 -25.74 4.07 -6.10
CA GLY A 692 -26.48 4.49 -4.92
C GLY A 692 -27.37 3.39 -4.36
N GLY A 693 -28.11 3.72 -3.32
CA GLY A 693 -28.88 2.73 -2.58
C GLY A 693 -29.92 3.33 -1.64
N LYS A 694 -30.60 2.43 -0.95
CA LYS A 694 -31.77 2.73 -0.11
C LYS A 694 -31.39 3.62 1.08
N LEU A 695 -32.16 4.68 1.30
CA LEU A 695 -32.09 5.54 2.48
C LEU A 695 -33.50 6.01 2.83
N GLU A 696 -34.01 5.62 4.00
CA GLU A 696 -35.34 6.04 4.46
C GLU A 696 -35.26 7.25 5.40
N LEU A 697 -35.71 8.41 4.92
CA LEU A 697 -35.73 9.67 5.69
C LEU A 697 -36.95 9.84 6.61
N LEU A 698 -37.99 9.01 6.46
CA LEU A 698 -39.20 9.06 7.31
C LEU A 698 -39.85 10.46 7.43
N GLY A 699 -39.78 11.26 6.35
CA GLY A 699 -40.36 12.61 6.28
C GLY A 699 -39.45 13.73 6.78
N GLU A 700 -38.21 13.43 7.17
CA GLU A 700 -37.19 14.45 7.46
C GLU A 700 -36.68 15.13 6.18
N ASN A 701 -36.13 16.34 6.37
CA ASN A 701 -35.30 17.00 5.37
C ASN A 701 -34.05 16.16 5.07
N LEU A 702 -33.53 16.26 3.84
CA LEU A 702 -32.23 15.68 3.53
C LEU A 702 -31.14 16.53 4.18
N LYS A 703 -30.33 15.90 5.04
CA LYS A 703 -29.12 16.50 5.62
C LYS A 703 -27.91 15.76 5.07
N LEU A 704 -27.03 16.47 4.40
CA LEU A 704 -25.77 15.92 3.90
C LEU A 704 -24.62 16.59 4.64
N HIS A 705 -23.76 15.76 5.23
CA HIS A 705 -22.42 16.16 5.68
C HIS A 705 -21.43 15.55 4.70
N ILE A 706 -20.82 16.38 3.87
CA ILE A 706 -19.99 15.96 2.73
C ILE A 706 -18.55 16.38 3.00
N TYR A 707 -17.63 15.45 2.81
CA TYR A 707 -16.20 15.71 2.75
C TYR A 707 -15.74 15.49 1.31
N LEU A 708 -15.30 16.58 0.68
CA LEU A 708 -14.77 16.60 -0.69
C LEU A 708 -13.25 16.79 -0.65
N ASP A 709 -12.50 15.74 -0.97
CA ASP A 709 -11.04 15.80 -1.17
C ASP A 709 -10.72 15.69 -2.67
N ARG A 710 -9.43 15.79 -3.01
CA ARG A 710 -8.97 15.92 -4.40
C ARG A 710 -9.53 14.87 -5.34
N SER A 711 -9.65 13.62 -4.88
CA SER A 711 -10.35 12.55 -5.61
C SER A 711 -11.39 11.78 -4.81
N MET A 712 -11.88 12.34 -3.70
CA MET A 712 -12.80 11.65 -2.80
C MET A 712 -14.05 12.49 -2.57
N VAL A 713 -15.20 11.84 -2.58
CA VAL A 713 -16.44 12.40 -2.04
C VAL A 713 -17.02 11.39 -1.07
N GLU A 714 -17.07 11.74 0.20
CA GLU A 714 -17.80 10.98 1.22
C GLU A 714 -18.97 11.83 1.73
N ALA A 715 -20.20 11.32 1.57
CA ALA A 715 -21.41 12.01 1.98
C ALA A 715 -22.17 11.20 3.04
N TYR A 716 -22.38 11.77 4.22
CA TYR A 716 -23.12 11.15 5.32
C TYR A 716 -24.50 11.77 5.40
N ALA A 717 -25.52 10.98 5.09
CA ALA A 717 -26.89 11.44 4.97
C ALA A 717 -27.69 11.15 6.25
N ASN A 718 -28.17 12.21 6.91
CA ASN A 718 -28.97 12.18 8.14
C ASN A 718 -28.35 11.37 9.30
N GLY A 719 -27.04 11.08 9.24
CA GLY A 719 -26.35 10.19 10.17
C GLY A 719 -26.85 8.74 10.12
N LEU A 720 -27.34 8.28 8.95
CA LEU A 720 -27.95 6.96 8.74
C LEU A 720 -27.21 6.10 7.72
N LYS A 721 -26.76 6.69 6.62
CA LYS A 721 -25.98 6.01 5.55
C LYS A 721 -24.87 6.92 5.08
N SER A 722 -23.76 6.33 4.68
CA SER A 722 -22.74 7.01 3.89
C SER A 722 -22.90 6.71 2.40
N LEU A 723 -22.33 7.56 1.56
CA LEU A 723 -22.06 7.29 0.15
C LEU A 723 -20.63 7.74 -0.14
N THR A 724 -19.78 6.79 -0.46
CA THR A 724 -18.37 7.02 -0.81
C THR A 724 -18.18 6.87 -2.30
N THR A 725 -17.50 7.84 -2.93
CA THR A 725 -17.13 7.73 -4.35
C THR A 725 -15.80 8.37 -4.68
N ARG A 726 -15.15 7.86 -5.73
CA ARG A 726 -13.98 8.49 -6.34
C ARG A 726 -14.37 9.48 -7.43
N VAL A 727 -13.61 10.57 -7.50
CA VAL A 727 -13.77 11.62 -8.53
C VAL A 727 -12.42 12.01 -9.13
N TYR A 728 -12.24 11.84 -10.44
CA TYR A 728 -10.97 12.16 -11.12
C TYR A 728 -11.18 13.13 -12.28
N PRO A 729 -11.63 14.37 -12.02
CA PRO A 729 -11.87 15.34 -13.08
C PRO A 729 -10.58 15.58 -13.87
N SER A 730 -10.67 15.65 -15.19
CA SER A 730 -9.51 15.86 -16.07
C SER A 730 -9.03 17.30 -16.04
N ARG A 731 -9.90 18.24 -15.65
CA ARG A 731 -9.61 19.67 -15.65
C ARG A 731 -9.34 20.19 -14.24
N LYS A 732 -8.21 20.91 -14.10
CA LYS A 732 -7.82 21.57 -12.84
C LYS A 732 -8.79 22.69 -12.40
N ASP A 733 -9.64 23.20 -13.28
CA ASP A 733 -10.65 24.22 -12.97
C ASP A 733 -12.02 23.65 -12.54
N ALA A 734 -12.15 22.32 -12.44
CA ALA A 734 -13.30 21.60 -11.92
C ALA A 734 -13.42 21.74 -10.38
N LEU A 735 -13.67 22.98 -9.92
CA LEU A 735 -13.63 23.36 -8.49
C LEU A 735 -14.96 23.93 -7.99
N GLY A 736 -15.97 24.03 -8.84
CA GLY A 736 -17.27 24.63 -8.52
C GLY A 736 -18.21 23.70 -7.76
N LEU A 737 -19.23 24.31 -7.15
CA LEU A 737 -20.34 23.65 -6.48
C LEU A 737 -21.66 24.23 -7.01
N GLU A 738 -22.71 23.41 -7.05
CA GLU A 738 -24.06 23.85 -7.45
C GLU A 738 -25.11 23.03 -6.69
N ILE A 739 -26.07 23.68 -6.02
CA ILE A 739 -27.26 22.99 -5.51
C ILE A 739 -28.18 22.67 -6.69
N TRP A 740 -28.72 21.48 -6.70
CA TRP A 740 -29.57 20.97 -7.77
C TRP A 740 -30.90 20.46 -7.23
N GLY A 741 -31.96 20.60 -8.04
CA GLY A 741 -33.23 19.93 -7.81
C GLY A 741 -34.15 20.02 -9.02
N ASP A 742 -35.09 19.08 -9.13
CA ASP A 742 -36.12 19.05 -10.20
C ASP A 742 -37.28 20.04 -9.97
N GLY A 743 -37.13 20.93 -8.98
CA GLY A 743 -38.07 21.99 -8.61
C GLY A 743 -37.36 23.11 -7.85
N GLU A 744 -38.02 23.70 -6.86
CA GLU A 744 -37.49 24.82 -6.05
C GLU A 744 -37.36 24.41 -4.57
N PRO A 745 -36.36 23.59 -4.21
CA PRO A 745 -36.12 23.21 -2.82
C PRO A 745 -35.68 24.44 -2.01
N LEU A 746 -35.89 24.38 -0.70
CA LEU A 746 -35.39 25.38 0.23
C LEU A 746 -34.09 24.89 0.86
N ILE A 747 -33.05 25.72 0.78
CA ILE A 747 -31.80 25.48 1.46
C ILE A 747 -31.98 26.02 2.89
N LYS A 748 -32.34 25.13 3.82
CA LYS A 748 -32.55 25.48 5.23
C LYS A 748 -31.28 26.01 5.86
N SER A 749 -30.17 25.33 5.60
CA SER A 749 -28.85 25.78 6.00
C SER A 749 -27.79 25.22 5.05
N MET A 750 -26.71 25.97 4.85
CA MET A 750 -25.50 25.48 4.19
C MET A 750 -24.28 26.16 4.79
N GLU A 751 -23.29 25.37 5.19
CA GLU A 751 -22.00 25.82 5.70
C GLU A 751 -20.88 25.10 4.97
N ILE A 752 -19.83 25.84 4.56
CA ILE A 752 -18.71 25.29 3.79
C ILE A 752 -17.40 25.80 4.38
N TRP A 753 -16.44 24.91 4.60
CA TRP A 753 -15.08 25.24 5.02
C TRP A 753 -14.06 24.69 4.03
N ASN A 754 -12.96 25.41 3.85
CA ASN A 754 -11.74 24.76 3.33
C ASN A 754 -11.25 23.74 4.36
N MET A 755 -10.69 22.63 3.88
CA MET A 755 -10.01 21.66 4.71
C MET A 755 -8.50 21.75 4.54
N GLN A 756 -7.76 21.54 5.63
CA GLN A 756 -6.31 21.42 5.64
C GLN A 756 -5.88 19.98 5.41
N SER A 757 -4.65 19.80 4.95
CA SER A 757 -4.02 18.48 4.81
C SER A 757 -3.74 17.86 6.18
N ILE A 758 -3.74 16.53 6.27
CA ILE A 758 -3.37 15.77 7.48
C ILE A 758 -1.86 15.53 7.60
N TRP A 759 -1.08 15.95 6.59
CA TRP A 759 0.35 15.71 6.44
C TRP A 759 1.23 16.90 6.79
#